data_AF-A0A8T2GY67-F1
#
_entry.id   AF-A0A8T2GY67-F1
#
_cell.length_a   1.000
_cell.length_b   1.000
_cell.length_c   1.000
_cell.angle_alpha   90.00
_cell.angle_beta   90.00
_cell.angle_gamma   90.00
#
_symmetry.space_group_name_H-M   'P 1'
#
loop_
_entity.id
_entity.type
_entity.pdbx_description
1 polymer ?
#
loop_
_entity_poly.entity_id
_entity_poly.type
_entity_poly.pdbx_seq_one_letter_code
_entity_poly.pdbx_strand_id
1 'polypeptide(L)'
;MSSTVGGGGSAEPSGVKKTSKRPKYSKFTQQELPACKPILTPRWVILTFLVAGVVFIPLGVICLFASQGVVEIVYRYDTDCVPPSSRNNMVAYIQGEGDKICNRTLTVTKPMKHPVYVYYQLENFYQNHRRYVKSRNDAQLRSPSEERDVKTCAPEDNVGGEPIVPCGLVAWSLFNDTYSFSRNSQQLPVNKKDISWKSDREHKFGKNVFPKNFQTGAPIGGGTLNISKPLSEQEDLIVWMRTAALPTFRKLYGKIETDLHAGDTITVLLQNNYNTYSFNGQKKLVLSTTSWLGGRNDFLGIAYLTVGSICLFLAVTFAVLYLVKPRQLGDPSYLSFPDIFGSYGRQSSSCYDAVSVASGFSMSINLRFSGCSSPISATLEKRLEAVDQTRANNVSFEQTKDKIRKMLDKVELSVSAYDTSWVAMVPSPSSQNAPLFPQCLKWLLKNQHEDGSWGLDNHDHQSLKKDVLSSTLASILALKKWGTGERQINKGLQFIELNSASVTDETIQKPAGFDIIFPGMIEYARDLNLAIPLGSEVVDAMIRKRDLDLKCDSERFSKGREAYLAYVLEGTRNLKDWDLIVKYQRKNGSLFDSPATTAAAFTQFGNDGCLRYLCSLLQKFEAAVPTVYPFDQYARLSLIVTLESLGIDRDFKTEIKSILDETYRYWLRGDEEICLELATCALAFRLLLAHGYDVSYDPLKPFAEESGFSDTMEGYVKNTFSVLELFKAAQSYPHESALKKQCSWTKQYLEMELSNWLKTSVRDKYLKKEVEDALAFPSYASLERSDHRRKLLNGSVVENTRVTKTLYRLHNICSSDILKLAVDDFNFCQSIHREEMERLDRCTPS
;
A
#
# COMPACT_ATOMS: atom_id res chain seq x y z
N MET A 1 32.14 -55.51 -64.96
CA MET A 1 32.95 -56.40 -64.09
C MET A 1 32.29 -56.41 -62.72
N SER A 2 31.85 -57.62 -62.28
CA SER A 2 31.24 -58.04 -60.99
C SER A 2 30.14 -57.17 -60.37
N SER A 3 28.86 -57.60 -60.29
CA SER A 3 28.27 -58.60 -59.36
C SER A 3 28.59 -58.25 -57.88
N THR A 4 27.65 -58.09 -56.92
CA THR A 4 26.51 -58.96 -56.59
C THR A 4 25.66 -58.31 -55.46
N VAL A 5 24.31 -58.32 -55.59
CA VAL A 5 23.22 -58.52 -54.59
C VAL A 5 23.19 -57.64 -53.31
N GLY A 6 22.14 -56.90 -52.93
CA GLY A 6 20.69 -57.18 -52.92
C GLY A 6 20.24 -57.30 -51.45
N GLY A 7 19.11 -56.79 -50.95
CA GLY A 7 18.02 -55.98 -51.46
C GLY A 7 17.14 -55.53 -50.28
N GLY A 8 15.96 -54.96 -50.59
CA GLY A 8 14.84 -54.85 -49.64
C GLY A 8 14.46 -53.43 -49.25
N GLY A 9 13.61 -52.79 -50.05
CA GLY A 9 12.93 -51.53 -49.70
C GLY A 9 11.48 -51.57 -50.16
N SER A 10 10.60 -52.07 -49.29
CA SER A 10 9.14 -51.89 -49.38
C SER A 10 8.69 -50.97 -48.25
N ALA A 11 7.88 -49.98 -48.62
CA ALA A 11 7.51 -48.81 -47.85
C ALA A 11 6.61 -49.09 -46.64
N GLU A 12 6.82 -48.31 -45.56
CA GLU A 12 5.80 -47.83 -44.62
C GLU A 12 6.34 -46.65 -43.78
N PRO A 13 5.51 -45.88 -43.05
CA PRO A 13 5.26 -44.46 -43.33
C PRO A 13 6.12 -43.48 -42.52
N SER A 14 6.17 -42.24 -43.02
CA SER A 14 6.84 -41.08 -42.43
C SER A 14 6.40 -40.81 -40.98
N GLY A 15 7.29 -41.14 -40.03
CA GLY A 15 7.17 -40.73 -38.64
C GLY A 15 7.27 -39.21 -38.48
N VAL A 16 6.19 -38.62 -37.95
CA VAL A 16 6.12 -37.23 -37.50
C VAL A 16 7.21 -36.98 -36.43
N LYS A 17 8.19 -36.11 -36.75
CA LYS A 17 9.11 -35.58 -35.73
C LYS A 17 8.30 -34.72 -34.75
N LYS A 18 8.05 -35.24 -33.55
CA LYS A 18 7.52 -34.45 -32.42
C LYS A 18 8.44 -33.26 -32.18
N THR A 19 7.97 -32.06 -32.49
CA THR A 19 8.60 -30.81 -32.05
C THR A 19 8.42 -30.71 -30.54
N SER A 20 9.50 -30.98 -29.80
CA SER A 20 9.53 -30.77 -28.35
C SER A 20 9.38 -29.27 -28.06
N LYS A 21 8.40 -28.91 -27.22
CA LYS A 21 8.24 -27.55 -26.67
C LYS A 21 9.27 -27.22 -25.58
N ARG A 22 10.24 -28.10 -25.31
CA ARG A 22 11.32 -27.81 -24.34
C ARG A 22 12.27 -26.76 -24.92
N PRO A 23 12.59 -25.70 -24.19
CA PRO A 23 13.59 -24.73 -24.64
C PRO A 23 14.93 -25.41 -24.84
N LYS A 24 15.72 -24.94 -25.83
CA LYS A 24 17.05 -25.48 -26.12
C LYS A 24 17.91 -25.45 -24.86
N TYR A 25 18.59 -26.57 -24.59
CA TYR A 25 19.50 -26.73 -23.47
C TYR A 25 20.67 -25.75 -23.64
N SER A 26 20.71 -24.70 -22.83
CA SER A 26 21.77 -23.69 -22.82
C SER A 26 22.03 -23.20 -21.40
N LYS A 27 23.25 -22.73 -21.11
CA LYS A 27 23.63 -22.18 -19.81
C LYS A 27 22.74 -21.02 -19.36
N PHE A 28 22.18 -20.26 -20.32
CA PHE A 28 21.22 -19.19 -20.06
C PHE A 28 19.88 -19.74 -19.54
N THR A 29 19.41 -20.86 -20.10
CA THR A 29 18.15 -21.53 -19.70
C THR A 29 18.26 -22.21 -18.33
N GLN A 30 19.46 -22.60 -17.90
CA GLN A 30 19.74 -23.19 -16.57
C GLN A 30 20.20 -22.17 -15.53
N GLN A 31 20.32 -20.89 -15.90
CA GLN A 31 20.84 -19.83 -15.02
C GLN A 31 22.24 -20.12 -14.44
N GLU A 32 23.05 -20.95 -15.11
CA GLU A 32 24.45 -21.25 -14.76
C GLU A 32 25.43 -20.21 -15.34
N LEU A 33 24.95 -18.98 -15.54
CA LEU A 33 25.83 -17.90 -15.97
C LEU A 33 26.77 -17.54 -14.81
N PRO A 34 28.07 -17.34 -15.06
CA PRO A 34 28.98 -16.85 -14.03
C PRO A 34 28.50 -15.48 -13.56
N ALA A 35 27.86 -15.46 -12.39
CA ALA A 35 27.41 -14.25 -11.73
C ALA A 35 28.43 -13.90 -10.65
N CYS A 36 29.09 -12.75 -10.80
CA CYS A 36 29.88 -12.19 -9.71
C CYS A 36 28.91 -11.78 -8.58
N LYS A 37 28.91 -12.54 -7.48
CA LYS A 37 28.16 -12.22 -6.27
C LYS A 37 29.16 -11.65 -5.26
N PRO A 38 29.39 -10.33 -5.21
CA PRO A 38 30.31 -9.76 -4.24
C PRO A 38 29.75 -10.01 -2.84
N ILE A 39 30.38 -10.93 -2.11
CA ILE A 39 30.10 -11.11 -0.69
C ILE A 39 30.72 -9.90 0.00
N LEU A 40 29.89 -8.93 0.35
CA LEU A 40 30.28 -7.69 1.03
C LEU A 40 30.82 -8.03 2.42
N THR A 41 32.09 -8.38 2.51
CA THR A 41 32.76 -8.58 3.81
C THR A 41 32.77 -7.25 4.58
N PRO A 42 32.73 -7.26 5.92
CA PRO A 42 32.77 -6.04 6.73
C PRO A 42 33.94 -5.11 6.38
N ARG A 43 35.10 -5.65 6.00
CA ARG A 43 36.27 -4.88 5.56
C ARG A 43 35.99 -4.11 4.26
N TRP A 44 35.41 -4.78 3.27
CA TRP A 44 35.01 -4.16 2.01
C TRP A 44 33.95 -3.07 2.22
N VAL A 45 32.98 -3.31 3.11
CA VAL A 45 31.94 -2.31 3.45
C VAL A 45 32.57 -1.07 4.09
N ILE A 46 33.42 -1.23 5.10
CA ILE A 46 34.13 -0.12 5.76
C ILE A 46 34.96 0.66 4.74
N LEU A 47 35.72 -0.04 3.88
CA LEU A 47 36.55 0.57 2.85
C LEU A 47 35.72 1.38 1.85
N THR A 48 34.59 0.84 1.38
CA THR A 48 33.72 1.57 0.44
C THR A 48 33.13 2.84 1.03
N PHE A 49 32.63 2.80 2.27
CA PHE A 49 32.11 3.99 2.93
C PHE A 49 33.21 5.03 3.21
N LEU A 50 34.42 4.59 3.56
CA LEU A 50 35.56 5.46 3.78
C LEU A 50 35.98 6.16 2.48
N VAL A 51 36.11 5.41 1.38
CA VAL A 51 36.46 5.98 0.06
C VAL A 51 35.37 6.94 -0.40
N ALA A 52 34.09 6.59 -0.27
CA ALA A 52 32.98 7.47 -0.63
C ALA A 52 33.02 8.79 0.18
N GLY A 53 33.29 8.72 1.49
CA GLY A 53 33.43 9.90 2.34
C GLY A 53 34.61 10.80 1.93
N VAL A 54 35.78 10.20 1.70
CA VAL A 54 37.00 10.92 1.28
C VAL A 54 36.87 11.56 -0.10
N VAL A 55 36.03 11.02 -0.99
CA VAL A 55 35.78 11.61 -2.31
C VAL A 55 34.70 12.69 -2.25
N PHE A 56 33.57 12.43 -1.61
CA PHE A 56 32.42 13.35 -1.62
C PHE A 56 32.64 14.60 -0.79
N ILE A 57 33.42 14.55 0.30
CA ILE A 57 33.65 15.75 1.13
C ILE A 57 34.45 16.81 0.36
N PRO A 58 35.65 16.53 -0.21
CA PRO A 58 36.38 17.50 -1.00
C PRO A 58 35.57 18.00 -2.20
N LEU A 59 34.85 17.11 -2.89
CA LEU A 59 33.99 17.50 -3.99
C LEU A 59 32.89 18.47 -3.53
N GLY A 60 32.26 18.20 -2.39
CA GLY A 60 31.26 19.07 -1.77
C GLY A 60 31.82 20.45 -1.40
N VAL A 61 33.03 20.50 -0.81
CA VAL A 61 33.73 21.76 -0.51
C VAL A 61 34.01 22.55 -1.79
N ILE A 62 34.55 21.91 -2.83
CA ILE A 62 34.85 22.55 -4.12
C ILE A 62 33.58 23.10 -4.77
N CYS A 63 32.49 22.32 -4.79
CA CYS A 63 31.20 22.76 -5.31
C CYS A 63 30.62 23.94 -4.52
N LEU A 64 30.69 23.89 -3.18
CA LEU A 64 30.18 24.96 -2.32
C LEU A 64 30.98 26.24 -2.49
N PHE A 65 32.31 26.15 -2.57
CA PHE A 65 33.18 27.30 -2.83
C PHE A 65 32.89 27.92 -4.20
N ALA A 66 32.72 27.10 -5.23
CA ALA A 66 32.35 27.56 -6.56
C ALA A 66 30.99 28.27 -6.57
N SER A 67 30.01 27.76 -5.83
CA SER A 67 28.68 28.38 -5.68
C SER A 67 28.73 29.71 -4.92
N GLN A 68 29.47 29.78 -3.81
CA GLN A 68 29.62 31.00 -3.01
C GLN A 68 30.40 32.11 -3.73
N GLY A 69 31.24 31.74 -4.69
CA GLY A 69 31.93 32.68 -5.58
C GLY A 69 30.98 33.42 -6.56
N VAL A 70 29.75 32.94 -6.74
CA VAL A 70 28.76 33.58 -7.62
C VAL A 70 28.14 34.80 -6.92
N VAL A 71 28.31 35.97 -7.54
CA VAL A 71 27.68 37.22 -7.13
C VAL A 71 26.28 37.30 -7.76
N GLU A 72 25.27 37.57 -6.93
CA GLU A 72 23.88 37.80 -7.36
C GLU A 72 23.32 39.10 -6.77
N ILE A 73 22.61 39.87 -7.58
CA ILE A 73 21.81 41.03 -7.18
C ILE A 73 20.35 40.67 -7.47
N VAL A 74 19.53 40.57 -6.43
CA VAL A 74 18.10 40.23 -6.55
C VAL A 74 17.27 41.44 -6.15
N TYR A 75 16.45 41.94 -7.07
CA TYR A 75 15.58 43.09 -6.85
C TYR A 75 14.13 42.73 -7.11
N ARG A 76 13.29 42.86 -6.07
CA ARG A 76 11.85 42.63 -6.15
C ARG A 76 11.15 43.89 -6.64
N TYR A 77 10.46 43.83 -7.77
CA TYR A 77 9.87 45.03 -8.40
C TYR A 77 8.34 45.00 -8.53
N ASP A 78 7.69 43.86 -8.26
CA ASP A 78 6.24 43.71 -8.39
C ASP A 78 5.46 44.70 -7.51
N THR A 79 5.89 45.00 -6.30
CA THR A 79 5.21 45.99 -5.43
C THR A 79 5.70 47.41 -5.67
N ASP A 80 7.01 47.55 -5.91
CA ASP A 80 7.65 48.86 -6.00
C ASP A 80 7.21 49.60 -7.26
N CYS A 81 6.98 48.89 -8.36
CA CYS A 81 6.55 49.48 -9.62
C CYS A 81 5.05 49.75 -9.73
N VAL A 82 4.28 49.56 -8.64
CA VAL A 82 2.88 49.97 -8.56
C VAL A 82 2.76 51.32 -7.83
N PRO A 83 2.10 52.32 -8.43
CA PRO A 83 1.85 53.62 -7.78
C PRO A 83 1.14 53.44 -6.42
N PRO A 84 1.49 54.22 -5.38
CA PRO A 84 0.87 54.09 -4.06
C PRO A 84 -0.65 54.12 -4.06
N SER A 85 -1.26 54.93 -4.94
CA SER A 85 -2.71 55.05 -5.13
C SER A 85 -3.40 53.78 -5.62
N SER A 86 -2.67 52.89 -6.31
CA SER A 86 -3.21 51.67 -6.92
C SER A 86 -2.82 50.38 -6.18
N ARG A 87 -2.07 50.48 -5.07
CA ARG A 87 -1.63 49.31 -4.29
C ARG A 87 -2.76 48.51 -3.65
N ASN A 88 -3.89 49.15 -3.36
CA ASN A 88 -5.07 48.48 -2.81
C ASN A 88 -5.74 47.54 -3.82
N ASN A 89 -5.52 47.75 -5.12
CA ASN A 89 -6.04 46.87 -6.18
C ASN A 89 -5.04 46.75 -7.34
N MET A 90 -3.97 45.97 -7.09
CA MET A 90 -2.90 45.74 -8.07
C MET A 90 -3.37 44.98 -9.32
N VAL A 91 -4.44 44.17 -9.20
CA VAL A 91 -5.03 43.44 -10.33
C VAL A 91 -5.68 44.41 -11.32
N ALA A 92 -6.44 45.41 -10.83
CA ALA A 92 -7.00 46.44 -11.70
C ALA A 92 -5.92 47.29 -12.37
N TYR A 93 -4.84 47.62 -11.65
CA TYR A 93 -3.70 48.35 -12.22
C TYR A 93 -3.02 47.59 -13.36
N ILE A 94 -2.75 46.29 -13.17
CA ILE A 94 -2.07 45.49 -14.20
C ILE A 94 -2.97 45.14 -15.38
N GLN A 95 -4.30 45.23 -15.23
CA GLN A 95 -5.26 45.03 -16.33
C GLN A 95 -5.67 46.33 -17.04
N GLY A 96 -5.44 47.51 -16.44
CA GLY A 96 -5.79 48.81 -17.03
C GLY A 96 -4.87 49.23 -18.19
N GLU A 97 -5.35 50.19 -19.00
CA GLU A 97 -4.75 50.66 -20.27
C GLU A 97 -3.60 51.69 -20.13
N GLY A 98 -2.95 51.78 -18.97
CA GLY A 98 -1.84 52.73 -18.74
C GLY A 98 -0.46 52.13 -19.01
N ASP A 99 0.52 52.99 -19.33
CA ASP A 99 1.92 52.58 -19.41
C ASP A 99 2.48 52.24 -18.02
N LYS A 100 3.23 51.14 -17.92
CA LYS A 100 3.65 50.49 -16.65
C LYS A 100 5.16 50.57 -16.47
N ILE A 101 5.72 51.67 -16.96
CA ILE A 101 7.13 51.99 -16.88
C ILE A 101 7.51 52.36 -15.45
N CYS A 102 8.63 51.81 -15.00
CA CYS A 102 9.15 51.99 -13.66
C CYS A 102 10.69 52.10 -13.69
N ASN A 103 11.23 53.20 -13.18
CA ASN A 103 12.67 53.41 -13.07
C ASN A 103 13.18 53.00 -11.68
N ARG A 104 14.18 52.13 -11.65
CA ARG A 104 14.80 51.63 -10.42
C ARG A 104 16.31 51.66 -10.50
N THR A 105 16.96 51.93 -9.38
CA THR A 105 18.42 51.97 -9.27
C THR A 105 18.90 50.78 -8.47
N LEU A 106 19.87 50.06 -9.01
CA LEU A 106 20.50 48.91 -8.39
C LEU A 106 21.97 49.23 -8.12
N THR A 107 22.43 48.98 -6.90
CA THR A 107 23.84 49.16 -6.54
C THR A 107 24.58 47.83 -6.62
N VAL A 108 25.70 47.81 -7.34
CA VAL A 108 26.57 46.64 -7.47
C VAL A 108 27.43 46.52 -6.22
N THR A 109 27.20 45.50 -5.39
CA THR A 109 27.91 45.34 -4.10
C THR A 109 29.26 44.66 -4.23
N LYS A 110 29.44 43.81 -5.23
CA LYS A 110 30.67 43.06 -5.53
C LYS A 110 30.94 43.11 -7.04
N PRO A 111 32.20 43.08 -7.47
CA PRO A 111 32.52 43.12 -8.90
C PRO A 111 31.90 41.91 -9.63
N MET A 112 31.31 42.15 -10.80
CA MET A 112 30.70 41.13 -11.66
C MET A 112 31.39 41.16 -13.02
N LYS A 113 32.11 40.08 -13.34
CA LYS A 113 32.80 39.92 -14.62
C LYS A 113 31.83 39.49 -15.73
N HIS A 114 32.03 40.01 -16.93
CA HIS A 114 31.24 39.68 -18.12
C HIS A 114 31.45 38.21 -18.54
N PRO A 115 30.41 37.54 -19.10
CA PRO A 115 29.04 38.02 -19.27
C PRO A 115 28.26 38.02 -17.95
N VAL A 116 27.53 39.11 -17.66
CA VAL A 116 26.59 39.20 -16.54
C VAL A 116 25.20 38.77 -17.01
N TYR A 117 24.65 37.73 -16.40
CA TYR A 117 23.38 37.14 -16.83
C TYR A 117 22.21 37.87 -16.17
N VAL A 118 21.21 38.21 -16.98
CA VAL A 118 19.97 38.84 -16.56
C VAL A 118 18.89 37.77 -16.51
N TYR A 119 18.32 37.51 -15.33
CA TYR A 119 17.23 36.58 -15.13
C TYR A 119 15.99 37.30 -14.61
N TYR A 120 14.82 36.80 -14.99
CA TYR A 120 13.59 37.05 -14.24
C TYR A 120 13.27 35.84 -13.37
N GLN A 121 12.83 36.10 -12.16
CA GLN A 121 12.36 35.10 -11.20
C GLN A 121 10.87 35.28 -10.97
N LEU A 122 10.13 34.19 -11.15
CA LEU A 122 8.71 34.10 -10.83
C LEU A 122 8.52 33.19 -9.62
N GLU A 123 7.63 33.58 -8.73
CA GLU A 123 7.22 32.79 -7.57
C GLU A 123 5.72 32.52 -7.61
N ASN A 124 5.32 31.40 -7.01
CA ASN A 124 3.93 30.92 -6.98
C ASN A 124 3.33 30.71 -8.39
N PHE A 125 4.15 30.33 -9.37
CA PHE A 125 3.71 30.03 -10.74
C PHE A 125 4.02 28.57 -11.12
N TYR A 126 2.97 27.75 -11.24
CA TYR A 126 3.08 26.29 -11.31
C TYR A 126 3.24 25.76 -12.74
N GLN A 127 4.41 26.00 -13.37
CA GLN A 127 4.74 25.40 -14.68
C GLN A 127 4.78 23.86 -14.66
N ASN A 128 4.91 23.26 -13.48
CA ASN A 128 4.93 21.81 -13.29
C ASN A 128 3.53 21.17 -13.22
N HIS A 129 2.46 21.97 -13.21
CA HIS A 129 1.10 21.43 -13.15
C HIS A 129 0.78 20.59 -14.39
N ARG A 130 0.29 19.36 -14.18
CA ARG A 130 0.11 18.36 -15.26
C ARG A 130 -0.70 18.87 -16.45
N ARG A 131 -1.77 19.65 -16.21
CA ARG A 131 -2.59 20.22 -17.29
C ARG A 131 -1.85 21.30 -18.09
N TYR A 132 -1.02 22.09 -17.41
CA TYR A 132 -0.22 23.14 -18.06
C TYR A 132 0.87 22.51 -18.95
N VAL A 133 1.64 21.55 -18.42
CA VAL A 133 2.71 20.87 -19.18
C VAL A 133 2.18 20.11 -20.40
N LYS A 134 0.98 19.52 -20.28
CA LYS A 134 0.34 18.79 -21.39
C LYS A 134 -0.17 19.71 -22.51
N SER A 135 -0.50 20.96 -22.18
CA SER A 135 -1.11 21.92 -23.11
C SER A 135 -0.05 22.54 -24.04
N ARG A 136 0.42 21.73 -24.99
CA ARG A 136 1.33 22.09 -26.10
C ARG A 136 1.40 20.95 -27.12
N ASN A 137 1.90 21.20 -28.32
CA ASN A 137 2.20 20.16 -29.32
C ASN A 137 3.65 20.28 -29.83
N ASP A 138 4.51 19.32 -29.45
CA ASP A 138 5.94 19.34 -29.84
C ASP A 138 6.17 19.02 -31.32
N ALA A 139 5.22 18.38 -32.01
CA ALA A 139 5.30 18.12 -33.45
C ALA A 139 5.03 19.42 -34.24
N GLN A 140 4.02 20.20 -33.81
CA GLN A 140 3.70 21.52 -34.35
C GLN A 140 4.90 22.49 -34.25
N LEU A 141 5.65 22.43 -33.14
CA LEU A 141 6.84 23.28 -32.95
C LEU A 141 7.98 22.94 -33.91
N ARG A 142 8.06 21.69 -34.40
CA ARG A 142 9.17 21.20 -35.23
C ARG A 142 8.91 21.33 -36.72
N SER A 143 7.68 21.03 -37.16
CA SER A 143 7.37 20.88 -38.59
C SER A 143 6.14 21.69 -38.98
N PRO A 144 6.20 22.45 -40.09
CA PRO A 144 5.02 23.12 -40.66
C PRO A 144 3.92 22.15 -41.11
N SER A 145 4.24 20.87 -41.38
CA SER A 145 3.24 19.86 -41.76
C SER A 145 2.24 19.56 -40.65
N GLU A 146 2.65 19.74 -39.39
CA GLU A 146 1.87 19.41 -38.20
C GLU A 146 1.13 20.64 -37.63
N GLU A 147 1.07 21.74 -38.40
CA GLU A 147 0.47 23.01 -37.98
C GLU A 147 -0.97 22.84 -37.45
N ARG A 148 -1.76 21.97 -38.10
CA ARG A 148 -3.16 21.70 -37.76
C ARG A 148 -3.34 20.69 -36.62
N ASP A 149 -2.29 20.03 -36.16
CA ASP A 149 -2.39 19.06 -35.07
C ASP A 149 -2.40 19.78 -33.71
N VAL A 150 -3.58 20.18 -33.25
CA VAL A 150 -3.73 20.95 -31.99
C VAL A 150 -4.41 20.15 -30.87
N LYS A 151 -4.54 18.82 -31.01
CA LYS A 151 -5.32 17.95 -30.11
C LYS A 151 -4.90 18.05 -28.63
N THR A 152 -3.62 18.25 -28.37
CA THR A 152 -3.07 18.34 -27.01
C THR A 152 -2.98 19.77 -26.49
N CYS A 153 -3.34 20.78 -27.30
CA CYS A 153 -3.15 22.19 -26.97
C CYS A 153 -4.34 22.84 -26.24
N ALA A 154 -5.44 22.13 -26.02
CA ALA A 154 -6.58 22.67 -25.30
C ALA A 154 -6.16 23.27 -23.91
N PRO A 155 -6.76 24.39 -23.47
CA PRO A 155 -7.82 25.15 -24.14
C PRO A 155 -7.35 26.16 -25.21
N GLU A 156 -6.03 26.41 -25.35
CA GLU A 156 -5.50 27.43 -26.27
C GLU A 156 -5.02 26.80 -27.58
N ASP A 157 -5.94 26.18 -28.31
CA ASP A 157 -5.66 25.37 -29.50
C ASP A 157 -5.99 26.09 -30.83
N ASN A 158 -7.08 26.87 -30.87
CA ASN A 158 -7.51 27.60 -32.06
C ASN A 158 -8.21 28.94 -31.72
N VAL A 159 -8.23 29.87 -32.67
CA VAL A 159 -9.03 31.11 -32.62
C VAL A 159 -9.86 31.19 -33.88
N GLY A 160 -11.20 31.25 -33.74
CA GLY A 160 -12.11 31.34 -34.89
C GLY A 160 -12.05 30.14 -35.84
N GLY A 161 -11.68 28.95 -35.33
CA GLY A 161 -11.54 27.73 -36.13
C GLY A 161 -10.17 27.56 -36.82
N GLU A 162 -9.29 28.55 -36.74
CA GLU A 162 -7.92 28.48 -37.27
C GLU A 162 -6.91 28.16 -36.15
N PRO A 163 -5.91 27.29 -36.39
CA PRO A 163 -4.96 26.86 -35.36
C PRO A 163 -4.09 28.03 -34.87
N ILE A 164 -3.79 28.02 -33.58
CA ILE A 164 -2.77 28.90 -32.98
C ILE A 164 -1.40 28.27 -33.19
N VAL A 165 -0.40 29.06 -33.56
CA VAL A 165 0.99 28.59 -33.69
C VAL A 165 1.91 29.56 -32.95
N PRO A 166 2.69 29.10 -31.96
CA PRO A 166 2.58 27.82 -31.26
C PRO A 166 1.32 27.72 -30.38
N CYS A 167 0.64 26.57 -30.38
CA CYS A 167 -0.54 26.34 -29.53
C CYS A 167 -0.22 25.91 -28.09
N GLY A 168 -1.19 26.09 -27.20
CA GLY A 168 -1.20 25.58 -25.84
C GLY A 168 -0.85 26.61 -24.75
N LEU A 169 -1.27 26.33 -23.52
CA LEU A 169 -1.11 27.22 -22.36
C LEU A 169 0.34 27.58 -22.06
N VAL A 170 1.28 26.67 -22.34
CA VAL A 170 2.71 26.95 -22.11
C VAL A 170 3.14 28.14 -22.97
N ALA A 171 2.85 28.09 -24.27
CA ALA A 171 3.18 29.18 -25.16
C ALA A 171 2.33 30.43 -24.88
N TRP A 172 1.01 30.25 -24.71
CA TRP A 172 0.06 31.35 -24.50
C TRP A 172 0.36 32.23 -23.28
N SER A 173 0.96 31.66 -22.22
CA SER A 173 1.34 32.39 -21.01
C SER A 173 2.73 33.04 -21.04
N LEU A 174 3.29 33.28 -22.23
CA LEU A 174 4.64 33.82 -22.46
C LEU A 174 4.92 35.08 -21.61
N PHE A 175 6.06 35.10 -20.93
CA PHE A 175 6.49 36.25 -20.13
C PHE A 175 6.74 37.51 -21.00
N ASN A 176 6.26 38.68 -20.55
CA ASN A 176 6.21 39.90 -21.37
C ASN A 176 6.72 41.19 -20.69
N ASP A 177 7.36 41.08 -19.53
CA ASP A 177 8.09 42.24 -18.98
C ASP A 177 9.35 42.53 -19.80
N THR A 178 9.76 43.79 -19.81
CA THR A 178 11.00 44.22 -20.47
C THR A 178 11.93 44.96 -19.52
N TYR A 179 13.23 44.86 -19.79
CA TYR A 179 14.28 45.48 -18.99
C TYR A 179 15.26 46.21 -19.90
N SER A 180 15.50 47.49 -19.63
CA SER A 180 16.59 48.26 -20.24
C SER A 180 17.51 48.79 -19.14
N PHE A 181 18.83 48.66 -19.35
CA PHE A 181 19.83 48.98 -18.34
C PHE A 181 20.68 50.17 -18.81
N SER A 182 21.03 51.05 -17.89
CA SER A 182 22.01 52.10 -18.10
C SER A 182 22.90 52.28 -16.88
N ARG A 183 24.17 52.65 -17.13
CA ARG A 183 25.16 53.00 -16.10
C ARG A 183 25.62 54.42 -16.37
N ASN A 184 25.43 55.33 -15.42
CA ASN A 184 25.78 56.76 -15.56
C ASN A 184 25.26 57.37 -16.87
N SER A 185 24.00 57.08 -17.23
CA SER A 185 23.34 57.51 -18.48
C SER A 185 23.90 56.90 -19.78
N GLN A 186 24.87 55.98 -19.72
CA GLN A 186 25.31 55.16 -20.85
C GLN A 186 24.49 53.86 -20.90
N GLN A 187 23.96 53.51 -22.06
CA GLN A 187 23.17 52.28 -22.22
C GLN A 187 24.05 51.03 -22.08
N LEU A 188 23.58 50.06 -21.29
CA LEU A 188 24.15 48.72 -21.20
C LEU A 188 23.31 47.77 -22.07
N PRO A 189 23.77 47.43 -23.30
CA PRO A 189 22.99 46.59 -24.19
C PRO A 189 22.85 45.17 -23.63
N VAL A 190 21.62 44.66 -23.64
CA VAL A 190 21.32 43.27 -23.25
C VAL A 190 21.35 42.41 -24.51
N ASN A 191 22.33 41.52 -24.59
CA ASN A 191 22.41 40.51 -25.62
C ASN A 191 21.38 39.40 -25.36
N LYS A 192 20.44 39.22 -26.29
CA LYS A 192 19.41 38.17 -26.27
C LYS A 192 19.71 36.98 -27.18
N LYS A 193 20.90 36.94 -27.79
CA LYS A 193 21.36 35.80 -28.61
C LYS A 193 22.06 34.76 -27.73
N ASP A 194 21.96 33.50 -28.11
CA ASP A 194 22.58 32.36 -27.42
C ASP A 194 22.20 32.27 -25.93
N ILE A 195 20.93 32.54 -25.64
CA ILE A 195 20.33 32.41 -24.29
C ILE A 195 19.62 31.06 -24.11
N SER A 196 19.32 30.38 -25.22
CA SER A 196 18.76 29.03 -25.27
C SER A 196 19.81 27.98 -25.61
N TRP A 197 19.46 26.70 -25.48
CA TRP A 197 20.34 25.60 -25.87
C TRP A 197 20.37 25.45 -27.39
N LYS A 198 21.56 25.28 -27.96
CA LYS A 198 21.74 25.05 -29.40
C LYS A 198 20.87 23.90 -29.92
N SER A 199 20.80 22.80 -29.16
CA SER A 199 19.96 21.65 -29.49
C SER A 199 18.46 21.97 -29.57
N ASP A 200 17.96 22.90 -28.74
CA ASP A 200 16.56 23.30 -28.78
C ASP A 200 16.28 24.10 -30.06
N ARG A 201 17.18 25.03 -30.42
CA ARG A 201 17.09 25.81 -31.67
C ARG A 201 17.19 24.96 -32.95
N GLU A 202 17.98 23.90 -32.93
CA GLU A 202 18.26 23.08 -34.12
C GLU A 202 17.31 21.88 -34.29
N HIS A 203 16.79 21.31 -33.20
CA HIS A 203 16.04 20.05 -33.23
C HIS A 203 14.64 20.10 -32.62
N LYS A 204 14.30 21.10 -31.81
CA LYS A 204 12.97 21.20 -31.17
C LYS A 204 12.08 22.27 -31.77
N PHE A 205 12.66 23.35 -32.29
CA PHE A 205 11.93 24.42 -32.95
C PHE A 205 12.31 24.47 -34.43
N GLY A 206 11.32 24.40 -35.30
CA GLY A 206 11.51 24.36 -36.75
C GLY A 206 11.95 25.70 -37.33
N LYS A 207 12.89 25.67 -38.27
CA LYS A 207 13.38 26.87 -39.00
C LYS A 207 12.36 27.48 -39.95
N ASN A 208 11.33 26.72 -40.32
CA ASN A 208 10.28 27.14 -41.25
C ASN A 208 8.91 27.24 -40.57
N VAL A 209 8.85 27.25 -39.24
CA VAL A 209 7.59 27.40 -38.48
C VAL A 209 7.52 28.85 -37.98
N PHE A 210 6.47 29.56 -38.35
CA PHE A 210 6.25 30.97 -38.01
C PHE A 210 5.01 31.12 -37.12
N PRO A 211 4.98 32.10 -36.19
CA PRO A 211 3.79 32.34 -35.38
C PRO A 211 2.57 32.71 -36.22
N LYS A 212 1.39 32.16 -35.85
CA LYS A 212 0.09 32.43 -36.49
C LYS A 212 -1.01 32.49 -35.43
N ASN A 213 -1.94 33.43 -35.57
CA ASN A 213 -3.10 33.61 -34.67
C ASN A 213 -2.74 33.65 -33.17
N PHE A 214 -1.52 34.06 -32.83
CA PHE A 214 -0.99 34.00 -31.46
C PHE A 214 -1.29 35.31 -30.72
N GLN A 215 -1.97 35.22 -29.57
CA GLN A 215 -2.46 36.38 -28.78
C GLN A 215 -3.39 37.33 -29.55
N THR A 216 -4.12 36.83 -30.57
CA THR A 216 -5.05 37.66 -31.36
C THR A 216 -6.48 37.62 -30.85
N GLY A 217 -6.84 36.65 -29.99
CA GLY A 217 -8.16 36.53 -29.35
C GLY A 217 -8.16 37.02 -27.90
N ALA A 218 -9.36 37.21 -27.33
CA ALA A 218 -9.54 37.44 -25.90
C ALA A 218 -9.84 36.11 -25.18
N PRO A 219 -9.20 35.81 -24.04
CA PRO A 219 -8.23 36.64 -23.30
C PRO A 219 -6.80 36.63 -23.88
N ILE A 220 -6.03 37.69 -23.61
CA ILE A 220 -4.58 37.76 -23.88
C ILE A 220 -3.85 37.22 -22.65
N GLY A 221 -2.96 36.24 -22.85
CA GLY A 221 -2.29 35.52 -21.76
C GLY A 221 -0.91 36.01 -21.38
N GLY A 222 -0.24 36.75 -22.25
CA GLY A 222 1.17 37.08 -22.09
C GLY A 222 1.73 37.91 -23.24
N GLY A 223 2.97 37.59 -23.62
CA GLY A 223 3.72 38.31 -24.65
C GLY A 223 3.34 37.91 -26.07
N THR A 224 3.65 38.78 -27.02
CA THR A 224 3.48 38.54 -28.46
C THR A 224 4.77 38.03 -29.10
N LEU A 225 4.65 37.35 -30.24
CA LEU A 225 5.78 36.84 -31.03
C LEU A 225 5.93 37.63 -32.32
N ASN A 226 7.15 37.67 -32.87
CA ASN A 226 7.40 38.32 -34.15
C ASN A 226 7.00 37.40 -35.31
N ILE A 227 5.99 37.81 -36.08
CA ILE A 227 5.41 37.03 -37.19
C ILE A 227 6.43 36.82 -38.33
N SER A 228 7.38 37.75 -38.50
CA SER A 228 8.40 37.69 -39.56
C SER A 228 9.60 36.79 -39.21
N LYS A 229 9.67 36.25 -37.98
CA LYS A 229 10.77 35.39 -37.53
C LYS A 229 10.30 33.98 -37.22
N PRO A 230 11.05 32.94 -37.62
CA PRO A 230 10.70 31.56 -37.29
C PRO A 230 10.87 31.30 -35.78
N LEU A 231 10.15 30.32 -35.25
CA LEU A 231 10.18 29.97 -33.82
C LEU A 231 11.60 29.61 -33.33
N SER A 232 12.44 29.02 -34.19
CA SER A 232 13.82 28.66 -33.88
C SER A 232 14.73 29.85 -33.56
N GLU A 233 14.37 31.05 -34.02
CA GLU A 233 15.11 32.30 -33.79
C GLU A 233 14.56 33.14 -32.63
N GLN A 234 13.40 32.76 -32.09
CA GLN A 234 12.74 33.46 -30.99
C GLN A 234 13.15 32.84 -29.65
N GLU A 235 14.41 33.08 -29.23
CA GLU A 235 15.00 32.40 -28.06
C GLU A 235 14.25 32.66 -26.75
N ASP A 236 13.63 33.83 -26.58
CA ASP A 236 12.79 34.15 -25.41
C ASP A 236 11.64 33.13 -25.23
N LEU A 237 11.01 32.72 -26.36
CA LEU A 237 10.01 31.65 -26.37
C LEU A 237 10.63 30.30 -26.01
N ILE A 238 11.79 29.98 -26.58
CA ILE A 238 12.48 28.70 -26.35
C ILE A 238 12.83 28.53 -24.86
N VAL A 239 13.32 29.59 -24.22
CA VAL A 239 13.61 29.61 -22.79
C VAL A 239 12.33 29.41 -21.96
N TRP A 240 11.23 30.06 -22.34
CA TRP A 240 9.95 29.95 -21.65
C TRP A 240 9.32 28.55 -21.77
N MET A 241 9.37 27.94 -22.96
CA MET A 241 8.78 26.64 -23.28
C MET A 241 9.40 25.47 -22.49
N ARG A 242 10.61 25.65 -21.93
CA ARG A 242 11.20 24.70 -20.98
C ARG A 242 10.53 24.86 -19.62
N THR A 243 9.52 24.05 -19.30
CA THR A 243 8.81 24.16 -18.02
C THR A 243 9.72 23.95 -16.81
N ALA A 244 9.52 24.73 -15.74
CA ALA A 244 10.21 24.54 -14.47
C ALA A 244 9.56 23.44 -13.61
N ALA A 245 10.38 22.72 -12.83
CA ALA A 245 9.91 21.65 -11.94
C ALA A 245 9.28 22.15 -10.62
N LEU A 246 9.62 23.38 -10.21
CA LEU A 246 9.18 24.02 -8.97
C LEU A 246 8.39 25.30 -9.28
N PRO A 247 7.47 25.72 -8.39
CA PRO A 247 6.67 26.94 -8.58
C PRO A 247 7.46 28.25 -8.44
N THR A 248 8.68 28.17 -7.92
CA THR A 248 9.65 29.26 -7.89
C THR A 248 10.79 28.90 -8.82
N PHE A 249 11.01 29.73 -9.85
CA PHE A 249 12.03 29.46 -10.86
C PHE A 249 12.60 30.74 -11.46
N ARG A 250 13.78 30.59 -12.08
CA ARG A 250 14.48 31.64 -12.83
C ARG A 250 14.55 31.27 -14.30
N LYS A 251 14.46 32.27 -15.18
CA LYS A 251 14.63 32.12 -16.63
C LYS A 251 15.59 33.19 -17.14
N LEU A 252 16.46 32.80 -18.06
CA LEU A 252 17.43 33.71 -18.64
C LEU A 252 16.72 34.68 -19.59
N TYR A 253 16.85 35.97 -19.35
CA TYR A 253 16.34 37.05 -20.20
C TYR A 253 17.39 37.51 -21.22
N GLY A 254 18.67 37.52 -20.82
CA GLY A 254 19.75 38.05 -21.65
C GLY A 254 21.08 38.13 -20.90
N LYS A 255 22.11 38.64 -21.57
CA LYS A 255 23.46 38.80 -21.03
C LYS A 255 23.96 40.22 -21.27
N ILE A 256 24.62 40.80 -20.29
CA ILE A 256 25.34 42.07 -20.41
C ILE A 256 26.81 41.72 -20.61
N GLU A 257 27.37 42.11 -21.74
CA GLU A 257 28.74 41.77 -22.16
C GLU A 257 29.80 42.77 -21.64
N THR A 258 29.46 43.49 -20.57
CA THR A 258 30.30 44.54 -19.96
C THR A 258 30.50 44.24 -18.49
N ASP A 259 31.72 44.46 -17.99
CA ASP A 259 32.04 44.34 -16.56
C ASP A 259 31.32 45.39 -15.72
N LEU A 260 30.83 44.96 -14.56
CA LEU A 260 30.24 45.84 -13.54
C LEU A 260 31.13 45.86 -12.30
N HIS A 261 31.55 47.04 -11.86
CA HIS A 261 32.43 47.20 -10.72
C HIS A 261 31.64 47.38 -9.42
N ALA A 262 32.24 47.04 -8.29
CA ALA A 262 31.63 47.33 -6.98
C ALA A 262 31.46 48.85 -6.81
N GLY A 263 30.27 49.29 -6.40
CA GLY A 263 29.88 50.69 -6.31
C GLY A 263 29.18 51.25 -7.55
N ASP A 264 29.17 50.54 -8.68
CA ASP A 264 28.42 50.95 -9.87
C ASP A 264 26.92 51.05 -9.53
N THR A 265 26.28 52.14 -9.99
CA THR A 265 24.83 52.34 -9.89
C THR A 265 24.19 52.12 -11.26
N ILE A 266 23.37 51.08 -11.36
CA ILE A 266 22.69 50.68 -12.59
C ILE A 266 21.25 51.15 -12.53
N THR A 267 20.87 52.02 -13.47
CA THR A 267 19.48 52.43 -13.65
C THR A 267 18.80 51.43 -14.58
N VAL A 268 17.69 50.86 -14.10
CA VAL A 268 16.87 49.90 -14.82
C VAL A 268 15.54 50.57 -15.14
N LEU A 269 15.21 50.63 -16.43
CA LEU A 269 13.90 50.98 -16.95
C LEU A 269 13.12 49.68 -17.16
N LEU A 270 12.16 49.41 -16.29
CA LEU A 270 11.32 48.20 -16.31
C LEU A 270 9.95 48.51 -16.92
N GLN A 271 9.43 47.64 -17.77
CA GLN A 271 8.02 47.61 -18.14
C GLN A 271 7.33 46.43 -17.43
N ASN A 272 6.46 46.74 -16.48
CA ASN A 272 5.77 45.77 -15.64
C ASN A 272 4.43 45.35 -16.27
N ASN A 273 4.45 44.42 -17.23
CA ASN A 273 3.29 44.02 -18.03
C ASN A 273 2.69 42.67 -17.60
N TYR A 274 3.49 41.76 -17.07
CA TYR A 274 3.09 40.40 -16.77
C TYR A 274 2.25 40.35 -15.48
N ASN A 275 1.02 39.85 -15.56
CA ASN A 275 0.12 39.82 -14.41
C ASN A 275 0.48 38.70 -13.43
N THR A 276 1.11 39.05 -12.31
CA THR A 276 1.35 38.11 -11.21
C THR A 276 0.40 38.28 -10.03
N TYR A 277 -0.35 39.39 -9.98
CA TYR A 277 -1.21 39.69 -8.83
C TYR A 277 -2.47 38.81 -8.80
N SER A 278 -2.98 38.37 -9.97
CA SER A 278 -4.17 37.53 -10.07
C SER A 278 -4.02 36.16 -9.40
N PHE A 279 -2.81 35.65 -9.27
CA PHE A 279 -2.50 34.38 -8.62
C PHE A 279 -1.58 34.54 -7.39
N ASN A 280 -1.48 35.75 -6.84
CA ASN A 280 -0.63 36.05 -5.68
C ASN A 280 0.84 35.62 -5.89
N GLY A 281 1.39 35.88 -7.08
CA GLY A 281 2.78 35.64 -7.45
C GLY A 281 3.68 36.85 -7.27
N GLN A 282 4.99 36.60 -7.19
CA GLN A 282 6.02 37.63 -7.05
C GLN A 282 6.95 37.66 -8.27
N LYS A 283 7.50 38.84 -8.58
CA LYS A 283 8.48 39.03 -9.66
C LYS A 283 9.74 39.69 -9.16
N LYS A 284 10.88 39.09 -9.49
CA LYS A 284 12.19 39.63 -9.15
C LYS A 284 13.07 39.67 -10.39
N LEU A 285 13.81 40.76 -10.54
CA LEU A 285 14.90 40.90 -11.49
C LEU A 285 16.18 40.42 -10.80
N VAL A 286 16.94 39.55 -11.46
CA VAL A 286 18.16 38.98 -10.91
C VAL A 286 19.32 39.18 -11.88
N LEU A 287 20.36 39.89 -11.44
CA LEU A 287 21.64 39.93 -12.14
C LEU A 287 22.57 38.93 -11.47
N SER A 288 23.17 38.01 -12.23
CA SER A 288 24.00 36.95 -11.66
C SER A 288 25.22 36.67 -12.54
N THR A 289 26.33 36.35 -11.89
CA THR A 289 27.52 35.79 -12.55
C THR A 289 27.39 34.28 -12.65
N THR A 290 28.34 33.62 -13.31
CA THR A 290 28.36 32.14 -13.40
C THR A 290 29.70 31.61 -12.95
N SER A 291 29.68 30.48 -12.26
CA SER A 291 30.83 29.64 -12.00
C SER A 291 30.93 28.54 -13.07
N TRP A 292 31.97 27.70 -13.00
CA TRP A 292 32.07 26.49 -13.82
C TRP A 292 30.93 25.50 -13.57
N LEU A 293 30.26 25.59 -12.41
CA LEU A 293 29.08 24.80 -12.04
C LEU A 293 27.76 25.46 -12.50
N GLY A 294 27.85 26.63 -13.15
CA GLY A 294 26.71 27.44 -13.55
C GLY A 294 26.35 28.52 -12.53
N GLY A 295 25.05 28.81 -12.41
CA GLY A 295 24.53 29.78 -11.45
C GLY A 295 24.69 29.34 -9.99
N ARG A 296 24.40 30.23 -9.05
CA ARG A 296 24.52 29.94 -7.62
C ARG A 296 23.61 28.76 -7.21
N ASN A 297 24.21 27.70 -6.68
CA ASN A 297 23.51 26.51 -6.24
C ASN A 297 24.23 25.84 -5.06
N ASP A 298 23.91 26.29 -3.85
CA ASP A 298 24.53 25.78 -2.62
C ASP A 298 24.08 24.34 -2.30
N PHE A 299 22.94 23.90 -2.84
CA PHE A 299 22.34 22.58 -2.57
C PHE A 299 23.28 21.43 -2.93
N LEU A 300 23.92 21.48 -4.11
CA LEU A 300 24.77 20.37 -4.57
C LEU A 300 26.00 20.20 -3.65
N GLY A 301 26.62 21.31 -3.24
CA GLY A 301 27.74 21.29 -2.29
C GLY A 301 27.31 20.75 -0.93
N ILE A 302 26.19 21.24 -0.39
CA ILE A 302 25.63 20.75 0.88
C ILE A 302 25.29 19.26 0.81
N ALA A 303 24.67 18.79 -0.27
CA ALA A 303 24.30 17.39 -0.45
C ALA A 303 25.52 16.45 -0.48
N TYR A 304 26.60 16.83 -1.18
CA TYR A 304 27.83 16.03 -1.16
C TYR A 304 28.50 16.03 0.21
N LEU A 305 28.50 17.17 0.92
CA LEU A 305 29.04 17.26 2.28
C LEU A 305 28.25 16.40 3.27
N THR A 306 26.91 16.40 3.20
CA THR A 306 26.07 15.61 4.11
C THR A 306 26.24 14.12 3.84
N VAL A 307 26.15 13.68 2.58
CA VAL A 307 26.35 12.28 2.20
C VAL A 307 27.76 11.81 2.57
N GLY A 308 28.79 12.59 2.24
CA GLY A 308 30.16 12.25 2.58
C GLY A 308 30.41 12.15 4.09
N SER A 309 29.82 13.05 4.88
CA SER A 309 29.91 13.02 6.35
C SER A 309 29.20 11.82 6.95
N ILE A 310 28.01 11.46 6.45
CA ILE A 310 27.27 10.26 6.86
C ILE A 310 28.08 9.00 6.51
N CYS A 311 28.67 8.93 5.32
CA CYS A 311 29.53 7.81 4.92
C CYS A 311 30.75 7.66 5.84
N LEU A 312 31.43 8.75 6.19
CA LEU A 312 32.54 8.70 7.16
C LEU A 312 32.08 8.25 8.54
N PHE A 313 30.95 8.78 9.03
CA PHE A 313 30.39 8.39 10.32
C PHE A 313 30.04 6.89 10.36
N LEU A 314 29.43 6.36 9.30
CA LEU A 314 29.13 4.93 9.17
C LEU A 314 30.41 4.09 9.08
N ALA A 315 31.42 4.54 8.34
CA ALA A 315 32.71 3.85 8.25
C ALA A 315 33.38 3.72 9.63
N VAL A 316 33.41 4.80 10.42
CA VAL A 316 33.93 4.81 11.79
C VAL A 316 33.09 3.89 12.68
N THR A 317 31.77 3.99 12.61
CA THR A 317 30.85 3.16 13.41
C THR A 317 31.06 1.67 13.12
N PHE A 318 31.13 1.28 11.84
CA PHE A 318 31.39 -0.10 11.46
C PHE A 318 32.80 -0.56 11.81
N ALA A 319 33.81 0.31 11.73
CA ALA A 319 35.17 0.00 12.18
C ALA A 319 35.22 -0.26 13.69
N VAL A 320 34.57 0.59 14.50
CA VAL A 320 34.45 0.38 15.96
C VAL A 320 33.71 -0.92 16.26
N LEU A 321 32.58 -1.18 15.60
CA LEU A 321 31.85 -2.44 15.78
C LEU A 321 32.69 -3.66 15.39
N TYR A 322 33.46 -3.56 14.31
CA TYR A 322 34.36 -4.63 13.85
C TYR A 322 35.50 -4.90 14.84
N LEU A 323 36.04 -3.86 15.50
CA LEU A 323 37.10 -3.98 16.50
C LEU A 323 36.58 -4.44 17.87
N VAL A 324 35.41 -3.96 18.30
CA VAL A 324 34.83 -4.25 19.63
C VAL A 324 34.10 -5.59 19.65
N LYS A 325 33.44 -5.97 18.54
CA LYS A 325 32.73 -7.25 18.39
C LYS A 325 33.08 -7.89 17.05
N PRO A 326 34.29 -8.47 16.91
CA PRO A 326 34.71 -9.10 15.66
C PRO A 326 33.75 -10.23 15.31
N ARG A 327 32.96 -10.01 14.27
CA ARG A 327 32.00 -11.01 13.76
C ARG A 327 32.78 -12.08 13.01
N GLN A 328 32.78 -13.32 13.51
CA GLN A 328 33.26 -14.45 12.71
C GLN A 328 32.19 -14.75 11.64
N LEU A 329 32.58 -14.74 10.36
CA LEU A 329 31.71 -15.24 9.29
C LEU A 329 31.50 -16.74 9.53
N GLY A 330 30.24 -17.18 9.67
CA GLY A 330 29.90 -18.57 9.90
C GLY A 330 29.79 -19.00 11.36
N ASP A 331 29.76 -18.07 12.32
CA ASP A 331 29.57 -18.41 13.74
C ASP A 331 28.20 -19.11 13.98
N PRO A 332 28.20 -20.40 14.38
CA PRO A 332 26.97 -21.17 14.56
C PRO A 332 26.15 -20.73 15.78
N SER A 333 26.67 -19.87 16.65
CA SER A 333 25.93 -19.30 17.78
C SER A 333 24.80 -18.34 17.36
N TYR A 334 24.82 -17.83 16.12
CA TYR A 334 23.69 -17.10 15.51
C TYR A 334 22.72 -18.02 14.73
N LEU A 335 23.07 -19.31 14.62
CA LEU A 335 22.21 -20.37 14.09
C LEU A 335 21.46 -21.13 15.19
N SER A 336 21.71 -20.84 16.46
CA SER A 336 20.89 -21.33 17.58
C SER A 336 19.68 -20.43 17.79
N PHE A 337 18.50 -21.05 17.87
CA PHE A 337 17.28 -20.39 18.33
C PHE A 337 17.50 -19.83 19.76
N PRO A 338 16.98 -18.64 20.09
CA PRO A 338 16.66 -18.34 21.48
C PRO A 338 15.54 -19.30 21.92
N ASP A 339 15.66 -19.91 23.10
CA ASP A 339 14.57 -20.67 23.72
C ASP A 339 13.41 -19.73 24.07
N ILE A 340 12.50 -19.52 23.12
CA ILE A 340 11.33 -18.63 23.27
C ILE A 340 10.25 -19.26 24.17
N PHE A 341 10.37 -20.54 24.54
CA PHE A 341 9.42 -21.22 25.44
C PHE A 341 9.73 -21.10 26.94
N GLY A 342 10.85 -20.47 27.32
CA GLY A 342 11.20 -20.28 28.74
C GLY A 342 10.31 -19.28 29.50
N SER A 343 9.58 -18.42 28.80
CA SER A 343 8.80 -17.32 29.39
C SER A 343 7.28 -17.51 29.36
N TYR A 344 6.76 -18.57 28.73
CA TYR A 344 5.32 -18.88 28.70
C TYR A 344 4.91 -20.09 29.57
N GLY A 345 5.86 -20.74 30.26
CA GLY A 345 5.62 -21.91 31.10
C GLY A 345 5.65 -21.68 32.62
N ARG A 346 5.79 -20.44 33.11
CA ARG A 346 5.77 -20.11 34.55
C ARG A 346 4.73 -19.04 34.87
N GLN A 347 3.47 -19.37 34.66
CA GLN A 347 2.37 -18.62 35.27
C GLN A 347 1.16 -19.54 35.53
N SER A 348 1.42 -20.72 36.11
CA SER A 348 0.38 -21.48 36.81
C SER A 348 1.01 -22.40 37.86
N SER A 349 1.50 -21.84 38.95
CA SER A 349 1.44 -22.49 40.28
C SER A 349 1.97 -21.56 41.37
N SER A 350 1.10 -21.28 42.33
CA SER A 350 1.41 -20.91 43.72
C SER A 350 1.98 -19.51 43.99
N CYS A 351 1.08 -18.58 44.28
CA CYS A 351 1.27 -17.67 45.42
C CYS A 351 1.41 -18.53 46.69
N TYR A 352 2.49 -18.40 47.46
CA TYR A 352 2.53 -18.45 48.94
C TYR A 352 3.96 -18.03 49.39
N ASP A 353 4.00 -17.10 50.34
CA ASP A 353 5.10 -16.75 51.27
C ASP A 353 6.36 -16.00 50.81
N ALA A 354 6.32 -14.68 51.01
CA ALA A 354 7.07 -13.91 52.02
C ALA A 354 8.61 -14.09 52.22
N VAL A 355 9.31 -12.95 52.04
CA VAL A 355 10.33 -12.33 52.94
C VAL A 355 11.84 -12.64 52.77
N SER A 356 12.62 -11.54 52.82
CA SER A 356 14.07 -11.35 53.11
C SER A 356 15.09 -11.64 52.01
N VAL A 357 15.91 -10.69 51.49
CA VAL A 357 16.90 -9.72 52.05
C VAL A 357 18.34 -10.15 51.67
N ALA A 358 19.00 -9.23 50.96
CA ALA A 358 20.43 -8.88 50.92
C ALA A 358 21.52 -9.86 50.40
N SER A 359 22.26 -9.29 49.43
CA SER A 359 23.74 -9.15 49.36
C SER A 359 24.65 -10.37 49.22
N GLY A 360 25.66 -10.23 48.34
CA GLY A 360 26.97 -10.86 48.55
C GLY A 360 27.68 -11.35 47.29
N PHE A 361 28.65 -10.57 46.82
CA PHE A 361 29.77 -11.01 45.98
C PHE A 361 30.46 -12.26 46.57
N SER A 362 30.90 -13.21 45.74
CA SER A 362 32.32 -13.62 45.67
C SER A 362 32.58 -14.68 44.59
N MET A 363 33.78 -14.60 44.04
CA MET A 363 34.39 -15.43 43.00
C MET A 363 35.36 -16.44 43.65
N SER A 364 35.48 -17.63 43.04
CA SER A 364 36.72 -18.45 42.90
C SER A 364 36.66 -19.91 43.37
N ILE A 365 36.77 -20.79 42.37
CA ILE A 365 37.72 -21.90 42.21
C ILE A 365 37.81 -22.98 43.31
N ASN A 366 37.47 -24.23 42.94
CA ASN A 366 38.38 -25.37 43.16
C ASN A 366 38.14 -26.55 42.20
N LEU A 367 39.25 -27.04 41.68
CA LEU A 367 39.46 -28.22 40.82
C LEU A 367 39.80 -29.45 41.66
N ARG A 368 39.32 -30.65 41.26
CA ARG A 368 40.08 -31.92 41.05
C ARG A 368 39.10 -33.11 40.89
N PHE A 369 39.13 -33.83 39.76
CA PHE A 369 39.84 -35.11 39.47
C PHE A 369 39.39 -36.26 40.41
N SER A 370 39.06 -37.50 40.00
CA SER A 370 39.33 -38.27 38.78
C SER A 370 38.55 -39.61 38.80
N GLY A 371 38.36 -40.27 37.66
CA GLY A 371 38.29 -41.76 37.61
C GLY A 371 37.28 -42.33 36.63
N CYS A 372 37.78 -42.90 35.53
CA CYS A 372 37.05 -43.61 34.47
C CYS A 372 36.59 -45.02 34.86
N SER A 373 35.42 -45.43 34.35
CA SER A 373 35.19 -46.82 33.92
C SER A 373 34.14 -46.91 32.79
N SER A 374 34.61 -47.34 31.61
CA SER A 374 33.93 -48.09 30.51
C SER A 374 32.71 -47.50 29.74
N PRO A 375 32.82 -47.27 28.41
CA PRO A 375 31.80 -46.61 27.57
C PRO A 375 30.98 -47.56 26.67
N ILE A 376 30.42 -48.66 27.20
CA ILE A 376 29.59 -49.57 26.37
C ILE A 376 28.14 -49.64 26.87
N SER A 377 27.89 -49.52 28.17
CA SER A 377 26.50 -49.42 28.71
C SER A 377 25.87 -48.06 28.42
N ALA A 378 26.63 -46.98 28.61
CA ALA A 378 26.16 -45.60 28.44
C ALA A 378 25.81 -45.25 26.97
N THR A 379 26.32 -46.01 25.99
CA THR A 379 26.04 -45.79 24.57
C THR A 379 24.79 -46.54 24.12
N LEU A 380 24.46 -47.66 24.77
CA LEU A 380 23.23 -48.40 24.51
C LEU A 380 22.05 -47.74 25.22
N GLU A 381 22.21 -47.30 26.47
CA GLU A 381 21.20 -46.51 27.21
C GLU A 381 20.95 -45.16 26.54
N LYS A 382 21.98 -44.41 26.13
CA LYS A 382 21.78 -43.17 25.35
C LYS A 382 21.14 -43.41 23.98
N ARG A 383 21.36 -44.56 23.34
CA ARG A 383 20.68 -44.91 22.09
C ARG A 383 19.24 -45.34 22.32
N LEU A 384 18.94 -46.04 23.42
CA LEU A 384 17.57 -46.38 23.82
C LEU A 384 16.79 -45.13 24.25
N GLU A 385 17.39 -44.21 25.03
CA GLU A 385 16.80 -42.92 25.39
C GLU A 385 16.61 -42.00 24.18
N ALA A 386 17.58 -41.97 23.24
CA ALA A 386 17.42 -41.23 21.99
C ALA A 386 16.34 -41.86 21.09
N VAL A 387 16.23 -43.19 21.05
CA VAL A 387 15.17 -43.89 20.32
C VAL A 387 13.81 -43.67 20.98
N ASP A 388 13.71 -43.65 22.31
CA ASP A 388 12.48 -43.40 23.05
C ASP A 388 12.05 -41.92 23.00
N GLN A 389 12.99 -40.96 23.02
CA GLN A 389 12.71 -39.54 22.73
C GLN A 389 12.30 -39.32 21.27
N THR A 390 12.95 -39.97 20.32
CA THR A 390 12.57 -39.91 18.90
C THR A 390 11.20 -40.54 18.68
N ARG A 391 10.88 -41.64 19.39
CA ARG A 391 9.57 -42.31 19.33
C ARG A 391 8.46 -41.50 19.98
N ALA A 392 8.71 -40.88 21.14
CA ALA A 392 7.74 -40.00 21.81
C ALA A 392 7.47 -38.72 20.99
N ASN A 393 8.51 -38.12 20.41
CA ASN A 393 8.36 -36.98 19.50
C ASN A 393 7.60 -37.39 18.23
N ASN A 394 7.91 -38.54 17.62
CA ASN A 394 7.20 -39.05 16.43
C ASN A 394 5.71 -39.31 16.69
N VAL A 395 5.33 -39.81 17.88
CA VAL A 395 3.91 -39.99 18.26
C VAL A 395 3.19 -38.65 18.40
N SER A 396 3.83 -37.63 18.99
CA SER A 396 3.27 -36.27 19.06
C SER A 396 3.14 -35.60 17.68
N PHE A 397 4.06 -35.88 16.75
CA PHE A 397 4.01 -35.36 15.38
C PHE A 397 2.85 -35.94 14.59
N GLU A 398 2.68 -37.26 14.59
CA GLU A 398 1.59 -37.90 13.83
C GLU A 398 0.21 -37.52 14.37
N GLN A 399 0.05 -37.39 15.69
CA GLN A 399 -1.19 -36.87 16.28
C GLN A 399 -1.50 -35.44 15.82
N THR A 400 -0.47 -34.60 15.66
CA THR A 400 -0.63 -33.22 15.19
C THR A 400 -0.98 -33.19 13.70
N LYS A 401 -0.34 -34.03 12.87
CA LYS A 401 -0.68 -34.19 11.46
C LYS A 401 -2.12 -34.68 11.27
N ASP A 402 -2.56 -35.66 12.04
CA ASP A 402 -3.94 -36.18 11.97
C ASP A 402 -4.99 -35.13 12.35
N LYS A 403 -4.70 -34.25 13.31
CA LYS A 403 -5.55 -33.08 13.59
C LYS A 403 -5.65 -32.18 12.36
N ILE A 404 -4.52 -31.84 11.73
CA ILE A 404 -4.48 -30.99 10.52
C ILE A 404 -5.23 -31.64 9.35
N ARG A 405 -5.14 -32.97 9.17
CA ARG A 405 -5.91 -33.71 8.15
C ARG A 405 -7.41 -33.57 8.37
N LYS A 406 -7.88 -33.77 9.61
CA LYS A 406 -9.30 -33.59 9.96
C LYS A 406 -9.78 -32.15 9.74
N MET A 407 -8.89 -31.16 9.91
CA MET A 407 -9.22 -29.74 9.66
C MET A 407 -9.39 -29.44 8.17
N LEU A 408 -8.51 -29.99 7.33
CA LEU A 408 -8.62 -29.86 5.86
C LEU A 408 -9.93 -30.50 5.35
N ASP A 409 -10.36 -31.58 5.98
CA ASP A 409 -11.64 -32.24 5.68
C ASP A 409 -12.85 -31.40 6.13
N LYS A 410 -12.86 -30.88 7.37
CA LYS A 410 -14.01 -30.11 7.89
C LYS A 410 -13.60 -28.90 8.71
N VAL A 411 -14.08 -27.73 8.26
CA VAL A 411 -13.90 -26.45 8.92
C VAL A 411 -15.04 -26.23 9.93
N GLU A 412 -14.69 -25.90 11.18
CA GLU A 412 -15.66 -25.52 12.21
C GLU A 412 -15.49 -24.04 12.58
N LEU A 413 -16.54 -23.28 12.27
CA LEU A 413 -16.63 -21.84 12.49
C LEU A 413 -17.32 -21.55 13.82
N SER A 414 -16.83 -20.55 14.55
CA SER A 414 -17.46 -20.08 15.79
C SER A 414 -18.82 -19.46 15.54
N VAL A 415 -19.73 -19.66 16.49
CA VAL A 415 -21.02 -19.00 16.50
C VAL A 415 -20.87 -17.51 16.85
N SER A 416 -21.77 -16.69 16.31
CA SER A 416 -21.82 -15.24 16.52
C SER A 416 -23.02 -14.90 17.39
N ALA A 417 -22.78 -14.32 18.57
CA ALA A 417 -23.87 -13.88 19.45
C ALA A 417 -24.70 -12.75 18.81
N TYR A 418 -24.05 -11.84 18.09
CA TYR A 418 -24.70 -10.78 17.33
C TYR A 418 -25.67 -11.32 16.26
N ASP A 419 -25.20 -12.20 15.38
CA ASP A 419 -26.02 -12.75 14.30
C ASP A 419 -27.14 -13.65 14.87
N THR A 420 -26.82 -14.44 15.89
CA THR A 420 -27.81 -15.24 16.62
C THR A 420 -28.90 -14.37 17.25
N SER A 421 -28.56 -13.15 17.70
CA SER A 421 -29.54 -12.18 18.21
C SER A 421 -30.47 -11.67 17.13
N TRP A 422 -29.95 -11.32 15.95
CA TRP A 422 -30.78 -10.93 14.81
C TRP A 422 -31.71 -12.05 14.34
N VAL A 423 -31.21 -13.29 14.29
CA VAL A 423 -32.05 -14.46 13.98
C VAL A 423 -33.10 -14.70 15.07
N ALA A 424 -32.74 -14.54 16.35
CA ALA A 424 -33.68 -14.67 17.47
C ALA A 424 -34.79 -13.60 17.43
N MET A 425 -34.54 -12.42 16.84
CA MET A 425 -35.52 -11.35 16.70
C MET A 425 -36.54 -11.56 15.57
N VAL A 426 -36.38 -12.59 14.74
CA VAL A 426 -37.31 -12.89 13.64
C VAL A 426 -38.67 -13.36 14.19
N PRO A 427 -39.78 -12.66 13.89
CA PRO A 427 -41.11 -13.08 14.34
C PRO A 427 -41.62 -14.28 13.54
N SER A 428 -42.43 -15.11 14.19
CA SER A 428 -43.10 -16.22 13.51
C SER A 428 -44.15 -15.69 12.51
N PRO A 429 -44.25 -16.26 11.28
CA PRO A 429 -45.33 -15.92 10.35
C PRO A 429 -46.73 -16.15 10.92
N SER A 430 -46.88 -17.06 11.88
CA SER A 430 -48.15 -17.40 12.53
C SER A 430 -48.47 -16.54 13.77
N SER A 431 -47.49 -15.84 14.35
CA SER A 431 -47.71 -14.92 15.48
C SER A 431 -46.56 -13.92 15.59
N GLN A 432 -46.88 -12.63 15.47
CA GLN A 432 -45.89 -11.56 15.63
C GLN A 432 -45.33 -11.46 17.05
N ASN A 433 -46.01 -12.06 18.04
CA ASN A 433 -45.61 -12.05 19.44
C ASN A 433 -44.78 -13.29 19.85
N ALA A 434 -44.39 -14.14 18.90
CA ALA A 434 -43.53 -15.29 19.16
C ALA A 434 -42.30 -15.31 18.24
N PRO A 435 -41.11 -15.71 18.74
CA PRO A 435 -39.94 -15.91 17.89
C PRO A 435 -40.14 -17.10 16.96
N LEU A 436 -39.71 -16.95 15.70
CA LEU A 436 -39.66 -18.06 14.75
C LEU A 436 -38.63 -19.12 15.16
N PHE A 437 -37.52 -18.67 15.77
CA PHE A 437 -36.40 -19.52 16.19
C PHE A 437 -36.17 -19.44 17.72
N PRO A 438 -37.05 -20.05 18.54
CA PRO A 438 -36.95 -19.99 20.00
C PRO A 438 -35.67 -20.60 20.57
N GLN A 439 -35.02 -21.51 19.83
CA GLN A 439 -33.74 -22.09 20.20
C GLN A 439 -32.59 -21.07 20.27
N CYS A 440 -32.58 -20.07 19.39
CA CYS A 440 -31.60 -18.97 19.42
C CYS A 440 -31.75 -18.14 20.69
N LEU A 441 -33.00 -17.86 21.08
CA LEU A 441 -33.31 -17.13 22.30
C LEU A 441 -32.85 -17.89 23.57
N LYS A 442 -33.05 -19.22 23.59
CA LYS A 442 -32.54 -20.09 24.65
C LYS A 442 -31.01 -20.12 24.70
N TRP A 443 -30.35 -20.09 23.55
CA TRP A 443 -28.90 -20.03 23.46
C TRP A 443 -28.36 -18.73 24.08
N LEU A 444 -28.96 -17.58 23.76
CA LEU A 444 -28.56 -16.28 24.34
C LEU A 444 -28.66 -16.25 25.87
N LEU A 445 -29.73 -16.83 26.43
CA LEU A 445 -29.93 -16.93 27.88
C LEU A 445 -28.84 -17.74 28.60
N LYS A 446 -28.25 -18.73 27.90
CA LYS A 446 -27.26 -19.66 28.46
C LYS A 446 -25.80 -19.24 28.23
N ASN A 447 -25.52 -18.42 27.23
CA ASN A 447 -24.16 -18.09 26.77
C ASN A 447 -23.79 -16.61 27.03
N GLN A 448 -24.33 -16.01 28.10
CA GLN A 448 -23.83 -14.73 28.61
C GLN A 448 -22.56 -14.96 29.43
N HIS A 449 -21.55 -14.12 29.23
CA HIS A 449 -20.31 -14.14 30.02
C HIS A 449 -20.55 -13.69 31.46
N GLU A 450 -19.61 -14.01 32.34
CA GLU A 450 -19.71 -13.64 33.77
C GLU A 450 -19.78 -12.13 33.99
N ASP A 451 -19.06 -11.37 33.16
CA ASP A 451 -19.00 -9.90 33.13
C ASP A 451 -20.27 -9.24 32.55
N GLY A 452 -21.22 -10.04 32.06
CA GLY A 452 -22.48 -9.58 31.48
C GLY A 452 -22.45 -9.37 29.97
N SER A 453 -21.31 -9.57 29.31
CA SER A 453 -21.18 -9.40 27.87
C SER A 453 -21.62 -10.64 27.07
N TRP A 454 -21.76 -10.45 25.74
CA TRP A 454 -21.80 -11.53 24.76
C TRP A 454 -20.74 -11.28 23.69
N GLY A 455 -20.02 -12.32 23.29
CA GLY A 455 -18.89 -12.25 22.34
C GLY A 455 -18.03 -13.51 22.42
N LEU A 456 -16.89 -13.55 21.73
CA LEU A 456 -15.92 -14.64 21.87
C LEU A 456 -15.12 -14.55 23.18
N ASP A 457 -14.69 -15.70 23.70
CA ASP A 457 -13.84 -15.85 24.90
C ASP A 457 -12.42 -15.28 24.68
N ASN A 458 -12.27 -13.95 24.71
CA ASN A 458 -10.98 -13.24 24.81
C ASN A 458 -11.19 -11.74 25.13
N HIS A 459 -11.93 -11.44 26.19
CA HIS A 459 -12.35 -10.08 26.58
C HIS A 459 -11.21 -9.15 27.02
N ASP A 460 -10.02 -9.69 27.31
CA ASP A 460 -8.87 -8.91 27.79
C ASP A 460 -8.14 -8.11 26.70
N HIS A 461 -8.47 -8.34 25.42
CA HIS A 461 -7.90 -7.54 24.33
C HIS A 461 -8.71 -6.26 24.09
N GLN A 462 -8.19 -5.14 24.60
CA GLN A 462 -8.75 -3.78 24.45
C GLN A 462 -9.12 -3.39 23.00
N SER A 463 -8.51 -4.02 21.99
CA SER A 463 -8.81 -3.82 20.57
C SER A 463 -10.16 -4.38 20.09
N LEU A 464 -10.85 -5.21 20.87
CA LEU A 464 -12.08 -5.91 20.47
C LEU A 464 -13.35 -5.40 21.16
N LYS A 465 -13.25 -4.34 21.97
CA LYS A 465 -14.38 -3.86 22.79
C LYS A 465 -15.62 -3.49 21.98
N LYS A 466 -15.48 -2.92 20.77
CA LYS A 466 -16.63 -2.53 19.92
C LYS A 466 -17.43 -3.73 19.39
N ASP A 467 -16.77 -4.86 19.14
CA ASP A 467 -17.42 -6.11 18.73
C ASP A 467 -18.29 -6.69 19.87
N VAL A 468 -17.71 -6.79 21.06
CA VAL A 468 -18.39 -7.26 22.28
C VAL A 468 -19.55 -6.32 22.65
N LEU A 469 -19.37 -5.00 22.55
CA LEU A 469 -20.44 -4.02 22.76
C LEU A 469 -21.60 -4.22 21.76
N SER A 470 -21.30 -4.47 20.48
CA SER A 470 -22.31 -4.68 19.44
C SER A 470 -23.08 -5.97 19.67
N SER A 471 -22.37 -7.07 19.97
CA SER A 471 -22.96 -8.37 20.30
C SER A 471 -23.82 -8.31 21.56
N THR A 472 -23.37 -7.60 22.60
CA THR A 472 -24.10 -7.41 23.85
C THR A 472 -25.38 -6.61 23.63
N LEU A 473 -25.31 -5.49 22.91
CA LEU A 473 -26.50 -4.68 22.62
C LEU A 473 -27.52 -5.46 21.77
N ALA A 474 -27.08 -6.18 20.74
CA ALA A 474 -27.96 -7.03 19.93
C ALA A 474 -28.65 -8.11 20.79
N SER A 475 -27.92 -8.75 21.70
CA SER A 475 -28.45 -9.78 22.60
C SER A 475 -29.49 -9.23 23.57
N ILE A 476 -29.24 -8.05 24.14
CA ILE A 476 -30.20 -7.34 25.01
C ILE A 476 -31.48 -7.03 24.24
N LEU A 477 -31.37 -6.54 23.00
CA LEU A 477 -32.52 -6.20 22.16
C LEU A 477 -33.37 -7.44 21.85
N ALA A 478 -32.73 -8.57 21.54
CA ALA A 478 -33.42 -9.83 21.31
C ALA A 478 -34.19 -10.32 22.55
N LEU A 479 -33.55 -10.29 23.73
CA LEU A 479 -34.17 -10.67 24.99
C LEU A 479 -35.33 -9.73 25.36
N LYS A 480 -35.14 -8.41 25.20
CA LYS A 480 -36.14 -7.38 25.50
C LYS A 480 -37.36 -7.49 24.58
N LYS A 481 -37.15 -7.73 23.28
CA LYS A 481 -38.22 -7.88 22.29
C LYS A 481 -39.24 -8.96 22.68
N TRP A 482 -38.75 -10.06 23.24
CA TRP A 482 -39.59 -11.20 23.66
C TRP A 482 -39.93 -11.21 25.15
N GLY A 483 -39.60 -10.15 25.89
CA GLY A 483 -39.93 -10.04 27.32
C GLY A 483 -39.29 -11.13 28.19
N THR A 484 -38.08 -11.59 27.87
CA THR A 484 -37.38 -12.66 28.59
C THR A 484 -36.00 -12.22 29.08
N GLY A 485 -35.43 -12.93 30.06
CA GLY A 485 -34.03 -12.74 30.46
C GLY A 485 -33.71 -11.43 31.17
N GLU A 486 -34.59 -10.91 32.03
CA GLU A 486 -34.42 -9.61 32.71
C GLU A 486 -33.09 -9.51 33.48
N ARG A 487 -32.66 -10.60 34.14
CA ARG A 487 -31.36 -10.66 34.83
C ARG A 487 -30.20 -10.49 33.86
N GLN A 488 -30.26 -11.16 32.71
CA GLN A 488 -29.24 -11.09 31.66
C GLN A 488 -29.21 -9.69 31.04
N ILE A 489 -30.38 -9.08 30.79
CA ILE A 489 -30.51 -7.70 30.30
C ILE A 489 -29.82 -6.72 31.24
N ASN A 490 -30.11 -6.77 32.55
CA ASN A 490 -29.52 -5.84 33.52
C ASN A 490 -28.00 -5.96 33.61
N LYS A 491 -27.47 -7.19 33.59
CA LYS A 491 -26.02 -7.43 33.52
C LYS A 491 -25.39 -6.87 32.23
N GLY A 492 -26.05 -7.06 31.09
CA GLY A 492 -25.56 -6.53 29.81
C GLY A 492 -25.56 -5.00 29.76
N LEU A 493 -26.56 -4.35 30.35
CA LEU A 493 -26.60 -2.89 30.46
C LEU A 493 -25.46 -2.36 31.34
N GLN A 494 -25.17 -3.02 32.48
CA GLN A 494 -24.03 -2.68 33.33
C GLN A 494 -22.70 -2.80 32.57
N PHE A 495 -22.55 -3.86 31.76
CA PHE A 495 -21.35 -4.01 30.92
C PHE A 495 -21.20 -2.86 29.91
N ILE A 496 -22.28 -2.45 29.24
CA ILE A 496 -22.29 -1.33 28.29
C ILE A 496 -21.92 -0.02 28.99
N GLU A 497 -22.46 0.23 30.19
CA GLU A 497 -22.16 1.41 30.99
C GLU A 497 -20.67 1.51 31.32
N LEU A 498 -20.09 0.41 31.84
CA LEU A 498 -18.67 0.31 32.21
C LEU A 498 -17.72 0.47 31.01
N ASN A 499 -18.19 0.16 29.80
CA ASN A 499 -17.40 0.22 28.57
C ASN A 499 -17.84 1.33 27.60
N SER A 500 -18.67 2.26 28.06
CA SER A 500 -19.24 3.36 27.24
C SER A 500 -18.17 4.21 26.54
N ALA A 501 -17.04 4.47 27.21
CA ALA A 501 -15.91 5.22 26.63
C ALA A 501 -15.29 4.54 25.39
N SER A 502 -15.41 3.21 25.26
CA SER A 502 -14.85 2.47 24.11
C SER A 502 -15.69 2.62 22.84
N VAL A 503 -16.93 3.11 22.95
CA VAL A 503 -17.82 3.36 21.79
C VAL A 503 -17.28 4.49 20.92
N THR A 504 -16.79 5.57 21.55
CA THR A 504 -16.30 6.78 20.87
C THR A 504 -14.81 6.77 20.57
N ASP A 505 -14.05 5.83 21.14
CA ASP A 505 -12.61 5.71 20.93
C ASP A 505 -12.29 5.32 19.48
N GLU A 506 -11.73 6.27 18.71
CA GLU A 506 -11.35 6.03 17.30
C GLU A 506 -10.14 5.11 17.13
N THR A 507 -9.36 4.88 18.20
CA THR A 507 -8.20 3.95 18.17
C THR A 507 -8.62 2.49 18.21
N ILE A 508 -9.84 2.20 18.68
CA ILE A 508 -10.39 0.84 18.74
C ILE A 508 -10.98 0.46 17.38
N GLN A 509 -10.56 -0.70 16.88
CA GLN A 509 -11.01 -1.26 15.61
C GLN A 509 -12.54 -1.35 15.57
N LYS A 510 -13.11 -0.89 14.45
CA LYS A 510 -14.56 -0.92 14.21
C LYS A 510 -14.94 -2.19 13.44
N PRO A 511 -15.95 -2.96 13.89
CA PRO A 511 -16.59 -3.96 13.06
C PRO A 511 -17.21 -3.33 11.80
N ALA A 512 -17.36 -4.13 10.74
CA ALA A 512 -17.96 -3.67 9.50
C ALA A 512 -19.39 -3.16 9.75
N GLY A 513 -19.67 -1.93 9.34
CA GLY A 513 -20.98 -1.31 9.55
C GLY A 513 -21.24 -0.72 10.94
N PHE A 514 -20.27 -0.74 11.86
CA PHE A 514 -20.47 -0.28 13.25
C PHE A 514 -21.08 1.14 13.34
N ASP A 515 -20.56 2.09 12.56
CA ASP A 515 -21.01 3.49 12.56
C ASP A 515 -22.47 3.66 12.05
N ILE A 516 -23.07 2.62 11.44
CA ILE A 516 -24.48 2.62 10.99
C ILE A 516 -25.35 1.72 11.88
N ILE A 517 -24.89 0.51 12.14
CA ILE A 517 -25.62 -0.53 12.85
C ILE A 517 -25.78 -0.19 14.33
N PHE A 518 -24.71 0.23 15.01
CA PHE A 518 -24.76 0.47 16.46
C PHE A 518 -25.74 1.61 16.84
N PRO A 519 -25.73 2.77 16.15
CA PRO A 519 -26.76 3.79 16.37
C PRO A 519 -28.17 3.30 16.02
N GLY A 520 -28.33 2.51 14.95
CA GLY A 520 -29.62 1.90 14.58
C GLY A 520 -30.19 0.98 15.66
N MET A 521 -29.33 0.21 16.34
CA MET A 521 -29.69 -0.62 17.50
C MET A 521 -30.11 0.22 18.71
N ILE A 522 -29.46 1.37 18.97
CA ILE A 522 -29.85 2.28 20.06
C ILE A 522 -31.24 2.87 19.82
N GLU A 523 -31.54 3.27 18.58
CA GLU A 523 -32.89 3.70 18.24
C GLU A 523 -33.90 2.55 18.41
N TYR A 524 -33.50 1.31 18.12
CA TYR A 524 -34.39 0.14 18.31
C TYR A 524 -34.65 -0.14 19.78
N ALA A 525 -33.65 0.07 20.64
CA ALA A 525 -33.84 0.04 22.09
C ALA A 525 -34.89 1.05 22.55
N ARG A 526 -34.85 2.28 21.98
CA ARG A 526 -35.82 3.34 22.29
C ARG A 526 -37.24 2.94 21.93
N ASP A 527 -37.45 2.31 20.77
CA ASP A 527 -38.77 1.81 20.35
C ASP A 527 -39.29 0.70 21.28
N LEU A 528 -38.39 -0.09 21.87
CA LEU A 528 -38.71 -1.13 22.86
C LEU A 528 -38.82 -0.58 24.30
N ASN A 529 -38.83 0.74 24.48
CA ASN A 529 -38.84 1.43 25.77
C ASN A 529 -37.69 0.97 26.69
N LEU A 530 -36.49 0.78 26.12
CA LEU A 530 -35.28 0.42 26.83
C LEU A 530 -34.27 1.59 26.79
N ALA A 531 -33.93 2.13 27.95
CA ALA A 531 -32.89 3.13 28.07
C ALA A 531 -31.51 2.46 28.08
N ILE A 532 -30.65 2.82 27.12
CA ILE A 532 -29.27 2.37 27.07
C ILE A 532 -28.40 3.35 27.86
N PRO A 533 -27.53 2.89 28.79
CA PRO A 533 -26.71 3.75 29.65
C PRO A 533 -25.51 4.34 28.88
N LEU A 534 -25.81 5.17 27.89
CA LEU A 534 -24.86 5.97 27.12
C LEU A 534 -25.24 7.44 27.26
N GLY A 535 -24.24 8.33 27.37
CA GLY A 535 -24.49 9.77 27.46
C GLY A 535 -25.26 10.28 26.24
N SER A 536 -26.28 11.14 26.45
CA SER A 536 -27.14 11.66 25.39
C SER A 536 -26.33 12.35 24.28
N GLU A 537 -25.31 13.12 24.64
CA GLU A 537 -24.41 13.78 23.69
C GLU A 537 -23.67 12.79 22.78
N VAL A 538 -23.23 11.66 23.33
CA VAL A 538 -22.55 10.60 22.57
C VAL A 538 -23.52 9.95 21.58
N VAL A 539 -24.73 9.61 22.04
CA VAL A 539 -25.77 9.02 21.20
C VAL A 539 -26.16 9.96 20.06
N ASP A 540 -26.37 11.24 20.36
CA ASP A 540 -26.73 12.25 19.36
C ASP A 540 -25.60 12.47 18.34
N ALA A 541 -24.34 12.48 18.77
CA ALA A 541 -23.20 12.59 17.88
C ALA A 541 -23.10 11.39 16.93
N MET A 542 -23.33 10.17 17.44
CA MET A 542 -23.33 8.94 16.64
C MET A 542 -24.46 8.92 15.61
N ILE A 543 -25.68 9.30 16.01
CA ILE A 543 -26.84 9.37 15.12
C ILE A 543 -26.61 10.43 14.03
N ARG A 544 -26.13 11.62 14.40
CA ARG A 544 -25.79 12.67 13.43
C ARG A 544 -24.74 12.21 12.41
N LYS A 545 -23.71 11.50 12.87
CA LYS A 545 -22.67 10.96 11.98
C LYS A 545 -23.25 9.94 11.00
N ARG A 546 -24.03 8.98 11.50
CA ARG A 546 -24.75 8.02 10.64
C ARG A 546 -25.62 8.74 9.62
N ASP A 547 -26.40 9.71 10.05
CA ASP A 547 -27.33 10.42 9.17
C ASP A 547 -26.57 11.23 8.11
N LEU A 548 -25.40 11.79 8.42
CA LEU A 548 -24.50 12.39 7.43
C LEU A 548 -23.99 11.36 6.40
N ASP A 549 -23.56 10.19 6.85
CA ASP A 549 -23.09 9.11 5.98
C ASP A 549 -24.22 8.56 5.06
N LEU A 550 -25.48 8.63 5.53
CA LEU A 550 -26.67 8.26 4.78
C LEU A 550 -27.16 9.39 3.84
N LYS A 551 -27.09 10.67 4.22
CA LYS A 551 -27.75 11.82 3.57
C LYS A 551 -26.94 12.51 2.44
N CYS A 552 -25.86 11.93 1.93
CA CYS A 552 -25.26 12.44 0.69
C CYS A 552 -26.19 12.21 -0.51
N ASP A 553 -26.97 13.25 -0.82
CA ASP A 553 -27.94 13.42 -1.92
C ASP A 553 -27.25 13.67 -3.28
N SER A 554 -27.90 13.12 -4.32
CA SER A 554 -27.84 13.44 -5.75
C SER A 554 -26.47 13.47 -6.45
N GLU A 555 -26.01 12.30 -6.92
CA GLU A 555 -25.48 12.05 -8.28
C GLU A 555 -24.99 10.58 -8.32
N ARG A 556 -25.84 9.67 -8.83
CA ARG A 556 -25.61 8.21 -9.02
C ARG A 556 -24.84 7.51 -7.87
N PHE A 557 -25.56 6.77 -7.02
CA PHE A 557 -24.92 5.85 -6.08
C PHE A 557 -23.85 5.01 -6.80
N SER A 558 -22.61 5.01 -6.29
CA SER A 558 -21.64 4.01 -6.74
C SER A 558 -22.18 2.63 -6.36
N LYS A 559 -22.01 1.64 -7.25
CA LYS A 559 -22.48 0.28 -7.00
C LYS A 559 -21.96 -0.28 -5.66
N GLY A 560 -20.74 0.12 -5.28
CA GLY A 560 -20.13 -0.25 -4.00
C GLY A 560 -20.89 0.31 -2.78
N ARG A 561 -21.39 1.54 -2.84
CA ARG A 561 -22.21 2.14 -1.76
C ARG A 561 -23.55 1.43 -1.64
N GLU A 562 -24.19 1.09 -2.75
CA GLU A 562 -25.45 0.33 -2.75
C GLU A 562 -25.26 -1.06 -2.13
N ALA A 563 -24.16 -1.76 -2.49
CA ALA A 563 -23.81 -3.05 -1.92
C ALA A 563 -23.56 -2.95 -0.40
N TYR A 564 -22.83 -1.92 0.03
CA TYR A 564 -22.57 -1.68 1.45
C TYR A 564 -23.86 -1.41 2.24
N LEU A 565 -24.76 -0.56 1.73
CA LEU A 565 -26.05 -0.30 2.38
C LEU A 565 -26.92 -1.55 2.47
N ALA A 566 -26.92 -2.40 1.44
CA ALA A 566 -27.61 -3.69 1.48
C ALA A 566 -26.96 -4.66 2.49
N TYR A 567 -25.64 -4.61 2.66
CA TYR A 567 -24.94 -5.44 3.64
C TYR A 567 -25.27 -5.05 5.08
N VAL A 568 -25.39 -3.75 5.40
CA VAL A 568 -25.69 -3.24 6.75
C VAL A 568 -27.19 -2.99 6.98
N LEU A 569 -28.05 -3.66 6.21
CA LEU A 569 -29.50 -3.44 6.18
C LEU A 569 -30.12 -3.45 7.58
N GLU A 570 -29.65 -4.31 8.47
CA GLU A 570 -30.15 -4.42 9.85
C GLU A 570 -29.96 -3.14 10.69
N GLY A 571 -29.00 -2.29 10.30
CA GLY A 571 -28.77 -0.98 10.90
C GLY A 571 -29.58 0.15 10.28
N THR A 572 -30.16 -0.07 9.10
CA THR A 572 -30.82 0.98 8.30
C THR A 572 -32.34 0.89 8.39
N ARG A 573 -32.99 1.93 8.93
CA ARG A 573 -34.45 1.98 9.08
C ARG A 573 -35.21 2.44 7.84
N ASN A 574 -34.55 3.20 6.96
CA ASN A 574 -35.19 3.92 5.86
C ASN A 574 -35.09 3.22 4.50
N LEU A 575 -34.30 2.14 4.39
CA LEU A 575 -34.09 1.45 3.12
C LEU A 575 -35.27 0.50 2.86
N LYS A 576 -36.28 0.95 2.11
CA LYS A 576 -37.52 0.18 1.83
C LYS A 576 -37.58 -0.43 0.43
N ASP A 577 -36.52 -0.28 -0.36
CA ASP A 577 -36.50 -0.71 -1.76
C ASP A 577 -35.89 -2.10 -1.89
N TRP A 578 -36.75 -3.11 -2.03
CA TRP A 578 -36.33 -4.50 -2.22
C TRP A 578 -35.61 -4.73 -3.56
N ASP A 579 -35.94 -3.96 -4.60
CA ASP A 579 -35.36 -4.12 -5.94
C ASP A 579 -33.85 -3.77 -5.93
N LEU A 580 -33.43 -2.90 -5.00
CA LEU A 580 -32.01 -2.60 -4.76
C LEU A 580 -31.27 -3.68 -3.98
N ILE A 581 -31.97 -4.52 -3.21
CA ILE A 581 -31.36 -5.51 -2.31
C ILE A 581 -31.31 -6.88 -2.98
N VAL A 582 -32.35 -7.26 -3.71
CA VAL A 582 -32.52 -8.59 -4.31
C VAL A 582 -31.37 -8.97 -5.24
N LYS A 583 -30.71 -8.00 -5.86
CA LYS A 583 -29.53 -8.21 -6.73
C LYS A 583 -28.31 -8.79 -6.00
N TYR A 584 -28.28 -8.73 -4.67
CA TYR A 584 -27.21 -9.30 -3.85
C TYR A 584 -27.61 -10.62 -3.17
N GLN A 585 -28.82 -11.13 -3.45
CA GLN A 585 -29.26 -12.42 -2.94
C GLN A 585 -28.52 -13.56 -3.67
N ARG A 586 -27.85 -14.42 -2.90
CA ARG A 586 -27.12 -15.58 -3.42
C ARG A 586 -28.07 -16.74 -3.70
N LYS A 587 -27.61 -17.74 -4.48
CA LYS A 587 -28.38 -18.97 -4.77
C LYS A 587 -28.86 -19.74 -3.53
N ASN A 588 -28.09 -19.70 -2.43
CA ASN A 588 -28.48 -20.33 -1.16
C ASN A 588 -29.60 -19.56 -0.42
N GLY A 589 -30.01 -18.39 -0.93
CA GLY A 589 -31.03 -17.52 -0.37
C GLY A 589 -30.51 -16.45 0.60
N SER A 590 -29.20 -16.47 0.92
CA SER A 590 -28.56 -15.49 1.81
C SER A 590 -28.38 -14.13 1.11
N LEU A 591 -28.24 -13.08 1.92
CA LEU A 591 -27.64 -11.82 1.49
C LEU A 591 -26.21 -11.75 2.00
N PHE A 592 -25.24 -11.69 1.08
CA PHE A 592 -23.80 -11.65 1.40
C PHE A 592 -23.31 -12.77 2.35
N ASP A 593 -24.00 -13.90 2.41
CA ASP A 593 -23.75 -14.98 3.38
C ASP A 593 -23.83 -14.56 4.86
N SER A 594 -24.40 -13.38 5.16
CA SER A 594 -24.58 -12.87 6.52
C SER A 594 -25.95 -13.28 7.08
N PRO A 595 -26.02 -14.05 8.19
CA PRO A 595 -27.28 -14.38 8.83
C PRO A 595 -28.01 -13.16 9.40
N ALA A 596 -27.30 -12.17 9.97
CA ALA A 596 -27.92 -10.93 10.44
C ALA A 596 -28.61 -10.14 9.33
N THR A 597 -27.91 -9.89 8.19
CA THR A 597 -28.52 -9.19 7.04
C THR A 597 -29.75 -9.94 6.54
N THR A 598 -29.62 -11.26 6.43
CA THR A 598 -30.69 -12.12 5.89
C THR A 598 -31.90 -12.17 6.83
N ALA A 599 -31.69 -12.16 8.15
CA ALA A 599 -32.74 -12.09 9.16
C ALA A 599 -33.47 -10.74 9.14
N ALA A 600 -32.74 -9.63 8.99
CA ALA A 600 -33.33 -8.31 8.85
C ALA A 600 -34.15 -8.20 7.55
N ALA A 601 -33.60 -8.66 6.43
CA ALA A 601 -34.30 -8.68 5.14
C ALA A 601 -35.58 -9.52 5.19
N PHE A 602 -35.54 -10.71 5.81
CA PHE A 602 -36.75 -11.51 5.99
C PHE A 602 -37.79 -10.81 6.86
N THR A 603 -37.37 -10.19 7.97
CA THR A 603 -38.28 -9.47 8.87
C THR A 603 -38.96 -8.28 8.18
N GLN A 604 -38.26 -7.62 7.27
CA GLN A 604 -38.76 -6.43 6.58
C GLN A 604 -39.57 -6.75 5.31
N PHE A 605 -39.17 -7.77 4.54
CA PHE A 605 -39.72 -8.03 3.20
C PHE A 605 -40.40 -9.40 3.04
N GLY A 606 -40.26 -10.32 4.00
CA GLY A 606 -40.92 -11.63 3.95
C GLY A 606 -40.45 -12.56 2.82
N ASN A 607 -39.18 -12.49 2.42
CA ASN A 607 -38.64 -13.29 1.31
C ASN A 607 -38.38 -14.77 1.69
N ASP A 608 -38.99 -15.71 0.95
CA ASP A 608 -38.87 -17.16 1.21
C ASP A 608 -37.44 -17.71 1.07
N GLY A 609 -36.62 -17.11 0.21
CA GLY A 609 -35.20 -17.49 0.04
C GLY A 609 -34.40 -17.22 1.31
N CYS A 610 -34.62 -16.06 1.94
CA CYS A 610 -33.99 -15.69 3.20
C CYS A 610 -34.39 -16.67 4.31
N LEU A 611 -35.67 -17.03 4.40
CA LEU A 611 -36.16 -18.01 5.37
C LEU A 611 -35.51 -19.39 5.18
N ARG A 612 -35.42 -19.86 3.92
CA ARG A 612 -34.79 -21.15 3.60
C ARG A 612 -33.35 -21.20 4.06
N TYR A 613 -32.59 -20.12 3.84
CA TYR A 613 -31.22 -19.99 4.30
C TYR A 613 -31.11 -20.10 5.83
N LEU A 614 -31.90 -19.30 6.57
CA LEU A 614 -31.87 -19.31 8.04
C LEU A 614 -32.26 -20.67 8.63
N CYS A 615 -33.27 -21.33 8.07
CA CYS A 615 -33.65 -22.69 8.46
C CYS A 615 -32.51 -23.69 8.20
N SER A 616 -31.81 -23.59 7.07
CA SER A 616 -30.68 -24.47 6.75
C SER A 616 -29.50 -24.30 7.72
N LEU A 617 -29.25 -23.07 8.19
CA LEU A 617 -28.22 -22.81 9.20
C LEU A 617 -28.56 -23.49 10.52
N LEU A 618 -29.81 -23.35 10.99
CA LEU A 618 -30.22 -23.92 12.27
C LEU A 618 -30.37 -25.45 12.22
N GLN A 619 -30.53 -26.04 11.04
CA GLN A 619 -30.36 -27.48 10.87
C GLN A 619 -28.91 -27.93 11.06
N LYS A 620 -27.92 -27.09 10.73
CA LYS A 620 -26.48 -27.40 10.84
C LYS A 620 -25.88 -27.05 12.21
N PHE A 621 -26.24 -25.89 12.77
CA PHE A 621 -25.66 -25.34 14.00
C PHE A 621 -26.60 -25.44 15.22
N GLU A 622 -27.76 -26.06 15.04
CA GLU A 622 -28.79 -26.32 16.05
C GLU A 622 -29.43 -25.06 16.66
N ALA A 623 -28.69 -24.35 17.51
CA ALA A 623 -29.22 -23.31 18.40
C ALA A 623 -28.59 -21.93 18.24
N ALA A 624 -27.52 -21.79 17.47
CA ALA A 624 -26.86 -20.51 17.20
C ALA A 624 -26.35 -20.48 15.75
N VAL A 625 -26.04 -19.29 15.23
CA VAL A 625 -25.55 -19.12 13.87
C VAL A 625 -24.19 -18.43 13.85
N PRO A 626 -23.33 -18.69 12.86
CA PRO A 626 -22.08 -17.96 12.67
C PRO A 626 -22.33 -16.54 12.11
N THR A 627 -21.26 -15.76 11.91
CA THR A 627 -21.37 -14.44 11.26
C THR A 627 -21.38 -14.48 9.73
N VAL A 628 -20.83 -15.55 9.13
CA VAL A 628 -20.80 -15.77 7.69
C VAL A 628 -20.93 -17.26 7.40
N TYR A 629 -21.74 -17.64 6.41
CA TYR A 629 -21.86 -19.03 5.97
C TYR A 629 -22.46 -19.17 4.56
N PRO A 630 -21.94 -20.07 3.69
CA PRO A 630 -20.80 -20.96 3.89
C PRO A 630 -19.47 -20.21 3.94
N PHE A 631 -18.45 -20.82 4.56
CA PHE A 631 -17.10 -20.25 4.68
C PHE A 631 -16.00 -21.32 4.47
N ASP A 632 -16.41 -22.53 4.09
CA ASP A 632 -15.56 -23.71 4.09
C ASP A 632 -14.48 -23.61 3.01
N GLN A 633 -14.81 -23.10 1.81
CA GLN A 633 -13.86 -22.95 0.72
C GLN A 633 -12.72 -21.98 1.05
N TYR A 634 -13.05 -20.77 1.51
CA TYR A 634 -12.05 -19.79 1.88
C TYR A 634 -11.12 -20.30 2.97
N ALA A 635 -11.68 -20.88 4.03
CA ALA A 635 -10.91 -21.39 5.16
C ALA A 635 -9.96 -22.52 4.74
N ARG A 636 -10.42 -23.47 3.90
CA ARG A 636 -9.57 -24.54 3.36
C ARG A 636 -8.44 -24.00 2.50
N LEU A 637 -8.72 -23.08 1.57
CA LEU A 637 -7.70 -22.48 0.71
C LEU A 637 -6.67 -21.66 1.51
N SER A 638 -7.13 -20.92 2.52
CA SER A 638 -6.26 -20.16 3.42
C SER A 638 -5.34 -21.09 4.25
N LEU A 639 -5.87 -22.23 4.69
CA LEU A 639 -5.08 -23.24 5.39
C LEU A 639 -4.01 -23.84 4.47
N ILE A 640 -4.35 -24.18 3.22
CA ILE A 640 -3.37 -24.67 2.23
C ILE A 640 -2.22 -23.68 2.06
N VAL A 641 -2.55 -22.40 1.84
CA VAL A 641 -1.53 -21.33 1.72
C VAL A 641 -0.67 -21.25 2.97
N THR A 642 -1.26 -21.39 4.15
CA THR A 642 -0.51 -21.38 5.40
C THR A 642 0.48 -22.54 5.45
N LEU A 643 0.04 -23.76 5.16
CA LEU A 643 0.88 -24.95 5.16
C LEU A 643 2.05 -24.84 4.18
N GLU A 644 1.79 -24.38 2.95
CA GLU A 644 2.82 -24.10 1.93
C GLU A 644 3.76 -23.00 2.38
N SER A 645 3.23 -21.94 2.97
CA SER A 645 4.03 -20.80 3.42
C SER A 645 4.98 -21.15 4.57
N LEU A 646 4.63 -22.16 5.36
CA LEU A 646 5.43 -22.69 6.47
C LEU A 646 6.34 -23.86 6.05
N GLY A 647 6.17 -24.39 4.84
CA GLY A 647 7.01 -25.46 4.27
C GLY A 647 6.66 -26.87 4.74
N ILE A 648 5.46 -27.06 5.30
CA ILE A 648 4.96 -28.35 5.83
C ILE A 648 3.89 -29.00 4.96
N ASP A 649 3.63 -28.46 3.77
CA ASP A 649 2.67 -28.97 2.78
C ASP A 649 2.96 -30.41 2.32
N ARG A 650 4.22 -30.84 2.42
CA ARG A 650 4.70 -32.15 1.96
C ARG A 650 3.97 -33.33 2.59
N ASP A 651 3.52 -33.17 3.83
CA ASP A 651 2.80 -34.18 4.60
C ASP A 651 1.30 -34.27 4.25
N PHE A 652 0.77 -33.30 3.49
CA PHE A 652 -0.66 -33.13 3.21
C PHE A 652 -1.00 -33.07 1.71
N LYS A 653 -0.11 -33.55 0.84
CA LYS A 653 -0.26 -33.45 -0.63
C LYS A 653 -1.57 -34.06 -1.15
N THR A 654 -2.01 -35.16 -0.55
CA THR A 654 -3.25 -35.86 -0.94
C THR A 654 -4.48 -35.02 -0.67
N GLU A 655 -4.54 -34.43 0.52
CA GLU A 655 -5.61 -33.57 1.00
C GLU A 655 -5.64 -32.25 0.22
N ILE A 656 -4.47 -31.62 0.06
CA ILE A 656 -4.31 -30.40 -0.74
C ILE A 656 -4.82 -30.63 -2.17
N LYS A 657 -4.40 -31.72 -2.82
CA LYS A 657 -4.83 -32.04 -4.18
C LYS A 657 -6.34 -32.27 -4.25
N SER A 658 -6.92 -33.01 -3.31
CA SER A 658 -8.37 -33.27 -3.27
C SER A 658 -9.18 -31.97 -3.17
N ILE A 659 -8.73 -31.03 -2.33
CA ILE A 659 -9.37 -29.72 -2.16
C ILE A 659 -9.22 -28.91 -3.44
N LEU A 660 -8.02 -28.83 -4.04
CA LEU A 660 -7.80 -28.09 -5.28
C LEU A 660 -8.60 -28.67 -6.46
N ASP A 661 -8.77 -29.99 -6.54
CA ASP A 661 -9.63 -30.65 -7.53
C ASP A 661 -11.12 -30.28 -7.34
N GLU A 662 -11.56 -30.07 -6.10
CA GLU A 662 -12.91 -29.57 -5.79
C GLU A 662 -13.04 -28.08 -6.15
N THR A 663 -12.10 -27.25 -5.72
CA THR A 663 -12.02 -25.82 -6.05
C THR A 663 -11.98 -25.60 -7.57
N TYR A 664 -11.25 -26.42 -8.31
CA TYR A 664 -11.19 -26.35 -9.77
C TYR A 664 -12.54 -26.68 -10.43
N ARG A 665 -13.29 -27.65 -9.88
CA ARG A 665 -14.64 -27.97 -10.36
C ARG A 665 -15.60 -26.80 -10.14
N TYR A 666 -15.52 -26.12 -9.02
CA TYR A 666 -16.31 -24.89 -8.77
C TYR A 666 -15.85 -23.74 -9.67
N TRP A 667 -14.55 -23.58 -9.88
CA TRP A 667 -13.97 -22.57 -10.78
C TRP A 667 -14.50 -22.71 -12.21
N LEU A 668 -14.47 -23.93 -12.76
CA LEU A 668 -14.98 -24.22 -14.11
C LEU A 668 -16.48 -23.97 -14.26
N ARG A 669 -17.26 -24.11 -13.18
CA ARG A 669 -18.70 -23.85 -13.17
C ARG A 669 -19.05 -22.37 -12.98
N GLY A 670 -18.07 -21.53 -12.62
CA GLY A 670 -18.31 -20.15 -12.21
C GLY A 670 -19.16 -20.09 -10.94
N ASP A 671 -18.88 -20.96 -9.96
CA ASP A 671 -19.64 -21.02 -8.71
C ASP A 671 -19.54 -19.71 -7.92
N GLU A 672 -20.67 -19.26 -7.38
CA GLU A 672 -20.79 -17.99 -6.66
C GLU A 672 -19.99 -18.00 -5.36
N GLU A 673 -19.81 -19.16 -4.74
CA GLU A 673 -19.05 -19.30 -3.49
C GLU A 673 -17.57 -18.92 -3.67
N ILE A 674 -17.01 -19.12 -4.87
CA ILE A 674 -15.62 -18.75 -5.18
C ILE A 674 -15.56 -17.40 -5.90
N CYS A 675 -16.44 -17.17 -6.87
CA CYS A 675 -16.29 -16.06 -7.80
C CYS A 675 -16.82 -14.72 -7.28
N LEU A 676 -17.70 -14.69 -6.28
CA LEU A 676 -18.29 -13.44 -5.78
C LEU A 676 -17.51 -12.77 -4.63
N GLU A 677 -16.76 -13.52 -3.83
CA GLU A 677 -15.89 -12.95 -2.79
C GLU A 677 -14.49 -12.74 -3.35
N LEU A 678 -14.02 -11.49 -3.35
CA LEU A 678 -12.83 -11.08 -4.10
C LEU A 678 -11.56 -11.77 -3.60
N ALA A 679 -11.40 -11.83 -2.27
CA ALA A 679 -10.26 -12.48 -1.65
C ALA A 679 -10.24 -13.99 -1.94
N THR A 680 -11.40 -14.66 -1.88
CA THR A 680 -11.56 -16.08 -2.19
C THR A 680 -11.25 -16.37 -3.66
N CYS A 681 -11.75 -15.53 -4.57
CA CYS A 681 -11.51 -15.63 -6.00
C CYS A 681 -10.02 -15.47 -6.34
N ALA A 682 -9.36 -14.44 -5.79
CA ALA A 682 -7.93 -14.19 -6.00
C ALA A 682 -7.06 -15.31 -5.43
N LEU A 683 -7.42 -15.84 -4.25
CA LEU A 683 -6.74 -16.95 -3.60
C LEU A 683 -6.85 -18.25 -4.41
N ALA A 684 -8.07 -18.58 -4.85
CA ALA A 684 -8.34 -19.75 -5.69
C ALA A 684 -7.57 -19.68 -7.01
N PHE A 685 -7.62 -18.54 -7.71
CA PHE A 685 -6.87 -18.32 -8.95
C PHE A 685 -5.37 -18.58 -8.75
N ARG A 686 -4.78 -17.97 -7.71
CA ARG A 686 -3.35 -18.10 -7.41
C ARG A 686 -2.95 -19.54 -7.11
N LEU A 687 -3.72 -20.24 -6.27
CA LEU A 687 -3.43 -21.63 -5.88
C LEU A 687 -3.58 -22.60 -7.05
N LEU A 688 -4.69 -22.51 -7.79
CA LEU A 688 -4.93 -23.37 -8.95
C LEU A 688 -3.83 -23.20 -10.00
N LEU A 689 -3.44 -21.96 -10.28
CA LEU A 689 -2.36 -21.67 -11.22
C LEU A 689 -1.01 -22.25 -10.72
N ALA A 690 -0.68 -22.05 -9.43
CA ALA A 690 0.58 -22.54 -8.85
C ALA A 690 0.71 -24.07 -8.90
N HIS A 691 -0.41 -24.79 -8.80
CA HIS A 691 -0.45 -26.27 -8.90
C HIS A 691 -0.64 -26.79 -10.33
N GLY A 692 -0.61 -25.91 -11.34
CA GLY A 692 -0.60 -26.29 -12.76
C GLY A 692 -1.97 -26.60 -13.37
N TYR A 693 -3.06 -26.16 -12.73
CA TYR A 693 -4.41 -26.22 -13.32
C TYR A 693 -4.58 -25.15 -14.41
N ASP A 694 -5.35 -25.46 -15.45
CA ASP A 694 -5.66 -24.51 -16.52
C ASP A 694 -6.79 -23.57 -16.09
N VAL A 695 -6.43 -22.35 -15.68
CA VAL A 695 -7.35 -21.32 -15.16
C VAL A 695 -7.35 -20.06 -16.00
N SER A 696 -8.55 -19.59 -16.38
CA SER A 696 -8.75 -18.29 -17.04
C SER A 696 -8.75 -17.14 -16.02
N TYR A 697 -8.23 -15.98 -16.41
CA TYR A 697 -8.30 -14.74 -15.64
C TYR A 697 -9.69 -14.04 -15.68
N ASP A 698 -10.65 -14.55 -16.46
CA ASP A 698 -11.96 -13.91 -16.68
C ASP A 698 -12.71 -13.49 -15.39
N PRO A 699 -12.76 -14.29 -14.31
CA PRO A 699 -13.44 -13.89 -13.07
C PRO A 699 -12.79 -12.69 -12.37
N LEU A 700 -11.49 -12.49 -12.56
CA LEU A 700 -10.73 -11.38 -11.95
C LEU A 700 -10.59 -10.16 -12.87
N LYS A 701 -10.97 -10.30 -14.15
CA LYS A 701 -10.91 -9.24 -15.16
C LYS A 701 -11.60 -7.93 -14.78
N PRO A 702 -12.76 -7.93 -14.06
CA PRO A 702 -13.36 -6.69 -13.57
C PRO A 702 -12.41 -5.88 -12.67
N PHE A 703 -11.49 -6.53 -11.97
CA PHE A 703 -10.56 -5.93 -11.00
C PHE A 703 -9.19 -5.59 -11.61
N ALA A 704 -9.04 -5.67 -12.93
CA ALA A 704 -7.83 -5.26 -13.63
C ALA A 704 -7.52 -3.76 -13.42
N GLU A 705 -8.54 -2.96 -13.12
CA GLU A 705 -8.44 -1.52 -12.83
C GLU A 705 -9.12 -1.20 -11.49
N GLU A 706 -8.65 -0.14 -10.81
CA GLU A 706 -9.12 0.27 -9.46
C GLU A 706 -10.63 0.59 -9.41
N SER A 707 -11.23 1.01 -10.54
CA SER A 707 -12.66 1.29 -10.64
C SER A 707 -13.50 0.05 -10.37
N GLY A 708 -13.06 -1.13 -10.82
CA GLY A 708 -13.77 -2.38 -10.57
C GLY A 708 -13.75 -2.80 -9.11
N PHE A 709 -12.66 -2.52 -8.39
CA PHE A 709 -12.60 -2.70 -6.94
C PHE A 709 -13.54 -1.72 -6.24
N SER A 710 -13.49 -0.43 -6.61
CA SER A 710 -14.31 0.64 -6.03
C SER A 710 -15.82 0.41 -6.16
N ASP A 711 -16.26 -0.33 -7.18
CA ASP A 711 -17.66 -0.71 -7.41
C ASP A 711 -18.16 -1.87 -6.51
N THR A 712 -17.28 -2.48 -5.71
CA THR A 712 -17.65 -3.54 -4.75
C THR A 712 -17.87 -3.00 -3.35
N MET A 713 -18.57 -3.79 -2.51
CA MET A 713 -18.66 -3.52 -1.08
C MET A 713 -17.27 -3.41 -0.44
N GLU A 714 -16.35 -4.33 -0.77
CA GLU A 714 -15.00 -4.36 -0.22
C GLU A 714 -14.18 -3.12 -0.62
N GLY A 715 -14.39 -2.59 -1.83
CA GLY A 715 -13.78 -1.33 -2.28
C GLY A 715 -14.33 -0.11 -1.58
N TYR A 716 -15.64 -0.06 -1.33
CA TYR A 716 -16.25 1.02 -0.56
C TYR A 716 -15.71 1.07 0.87
N VAL A 717 -15.53 -0.09 1.51
CA VAL A 717 -14.98 -0.21 2.87
C VAL A 717 -13.44 -0.16 2.88
N LYS A 718 -12.79 0.00 1.71
CA LYS A 718 -11.32 0.07 1.55
C LYS A 718 -10.60 -1.12 2.18
N ASN A 719 -11.03 -2.34 1.85
CA ASN A 719 -10.46 -3.56 2.41
C ASN A 719 -9.04 -3.84 1.85
N THR A 720 -8.00 -3.49 2.61
CA THR A 720 -6.59 -3.70 2.26
C THR A 720 -6.24 -5.19 2.07
N PHE A 721 -6.90 -6.10 2.79
CA PHE A 721 -6.62 -7.55 2.69
C PHE A 721 -6.98 -8.08 1.29
N SER A 722 -8.13 -7.68 0.75
CA SER A 722 -8.55 -8.09 -0.60
C SER A 722 -7.62 -7.55 -1.68
N VAL A 723 -7.13 -6.32 -1.52
CA VAL A 723 -6.12 -5.72 -2.43
C VAL A 723 -4.79 -6.47 -2.37
N LEU A 724 -4.37 -6.91 -1.18
CA LEU A 724 -3.17 -7.73 -1.01
C LEU A 724 -3.29 -9.08 -1.75
N GLU A 725 -4.42 -9.77 -1.64
CA GLU A 725 -4.62 -11.03 -2.38
C GLU A 725 -4.68 -10.81 -3.89
N LEU A 726 -5.32 -9.73 -4.37
CA LEU A 726 -5.27 -9.34 -5.78
C LEU A 726 -3.84 -9.04 -6.26
N PHE A 727 -3.03 -8.39 -5.44
CA PHE A 727 -1.64 -8.10 -5.75
C PHE A 727 -0.81 -9.40 -5.89
N LYS A 728 -0.95 -10.32 -4.93
CA LYS A 728 -0.27 -11.63 -4.96
C LYS A 728 -0.71 -12.47 -6.16
N ALA A 729 -2.00 -12.47 -6.49
CA ALA A 729 -2.53 -13.15 -7.67
C ALA A 729 -1.90 -12.59 -8.95
N ALA A 730 -1.79 -11.26 -9.06
CA ALA A 730 -1.21 -10.60 -10.23
C ALA A 730 0.29 -10.86 -10.42
N GLN A 731 1.05 -11.00 -9.33
CA GLN A 731 2.47 -11.37 -9.41
C GLN A 731 2.70 -12.79 -9.95
N SER A 732 1.72 -13.68 -9.82
CA SER A 732 1.87 -15.10 -10.14
C SER A 732 1.83 -15.37 -11.66
N TYR A 733 1.32 -14.43 -12.47
CA TYR A 733 1.21 -14.60 -13.94
C TYR A 733 1.46 -13.30 -14.74
N PRO A 734 2.73 -12.89 -14.92
CA PRO A 734 3.07 -11.56 -15.46
C PRO A 734 2.89 -11.38 -16.98
N HIS A 735 2.43 -12.41 -17.70
CA HIS A 735 2.40 -12.39 -19.17
C HIS A 735 1.16 -11.71 -19.79
N GLU A 736 0.07 -11.55 -19.03
CA GLU A 736 -1.14 -10.86 -19.51
C GLU A 736 -1.12 -9.35 -19.21
N SER A 737 -1.59 -8.54 -20.17
CA SER A 737 -1.65 -7.08 -20.02
C SER A 737 -2.58 -6.61 -18.89
N ALA A 738 -3.65 -7.36 -18.63
CA ALA A 738 -4.62 -7.03 -17.58
C ALA A 738 -4.01 -7.22 -16.17
N LEU A 739 -3.26 -8.29 -15.96
CA LEU A 739 -2.56 -8.56 -14.70
C LEU A 739 -1.43 -7.54 -14.42
N LYS A 740 -0.78 -7.01 -15.46
CA LYS A 740 0.18 -5.90 -15.29
C LYS A 740 -0.50 -4.62 -14.80
N LYS A 741 -1.68 -4.29 -15.35
CA LYS A 741 -2.48 -3.16 -14.86
C LYS A 741 -2.91 -3.39 -13.42
N GLN A 742 -3.40 -4.59 -13.11
CA GLN A 742 -3.79 -4.98 -11.75
C GLN A 742 -2.64 -4.81 -10.77
N CYS A 743 -1.48 -5.39 -11.07
CA CYS A 743 -0.27 -5.29 -10.25
C CYS A 743 0.17 -3.83 -10.04
N SER A 744 0.07 -2.97 -11.06
CA SER A 744 0.44 -1.57 -10.95
C SER A 744 -0.46 -0.78 -10.00
N TRP A 745 -1.79 -0.88 -10.11
CA TRP A 745 -2.69 -0.11 -9.25
C TRP A 745 -2.73 -0.68 -7.83
N THR A 746 -2.76 -2.01 -7.69
CA THR A 746 -2.74 -2.66 -6.36
C THR A 746 -1.45 -2.33 -5.61
N LYS A 747 -0.30 -2.30 -6.29
CA LYS A 747 0.97 -1.85 -5.67
C LYS A 747 0.89 -0.41 -5.18
N GLN A 748 0.41 0.53 -6.01
CA GLN A 748 0.28 1.94 -5.63
C GLN A 748 -0.67 2.12 -4.45
N TYR A 749 -1.78 1.38 -4.44
CA TYR A 749 -2.74 1.39 -3.34
C TYR A 749 -2.09 0.89 -2.04
N LEU A 750 -1.39 -0.24 -2.08
CA LEU A 750 -0.71 -0.81 -0.90
C LEU A 750 0.41 0.11 -0.38
N GLU A 751 1.19 0.74 -1.26
CA GLU A 751 2.21 1.72 -0.88
C GLU A 751 1.60 2.97 -0.22
N MET A 752 0.45 3.44 -0.72
CA MET A 752 -0.29 4.56 -0.14
C MET A 752 -0.86 4.20 1.24
N GLU A 753 -1.51 3.05 1.38
CA GLU A 753 -2.02 2.57 2.67
C GLU A 753 -0.90 2.37 3.70
N LEU A 754 0.25 1.83 3.27
CA LEU A 754 1.42 1.67 4.13
C LEU A 754 1.92 3.01 4.70
N SER A 755 1.83 4.08 3.91
CA SER A 755 2.19 5.44 4.32
C SER A 755 1.18 6.09 5.27
N ASN A 756 -0.09 5.70 5.17
CA ASN A 756 -1.20 6.24 5.97
C ASN A 756 -1.43 5.49 7.29
N TRP A 757 -0.88 4.29 7.47
CA TRP A 757 -1.03 3.52 8.71
C TRP A 757 -0.40 4.23 9.92
N LEU A 758 -1.27 4.92 10.67
CA LEU A 758 -1.00 5.39 12.02
C LEU A 758 -0.71 4.19 12.95
N LYS A 759 0.18 4.38 13.92
CA LYS A 759 0.63 3.34 14.84
C LYS A 759 -0.49 2.90 15.81
N THR A 760 -1.44 2.06 15.41
CA THR A 760 -2.34 1.36 16.37
C THR A 760 -3.12 0.20 15.75
N SER A 761 -2.66 -1.04 15.99
CA SER A 761 -3.38 -2.24 16.49
C SER A 761 -2.47 -3.47 16.30
N VAL A 762 -2.64 -4.55 17.07
CA VAL A 762 -1.81 -5.77 16.94
C VAL A 762 -2.06 -6.49 15.59
N ARG A 763 -3.26 -6.39 15.03
CA ARG A 763 -3.66 -6.97 13.74
C ARG A 763 -3.12 -6.18 12.55
N ASP A 764 -3.23 -4.84 12.61
CA ASP A 764 -2.65 -3.98 11.58
C ASP A 764 -1.14 -4.16 11.53
N LYS A 765 -0.48 -4.56 12.62
CA LYS A 765 0.94 -4.92 12.61
C LYS A 765 1.23 -6.15 11.75
N TYR A 766 0.37 -7.17 11.75
CA TYR A 766 0.55 -8.39 10.94
C TYR A 766 0.23 -8.11 9.47
N LEU A 767 -0.95 -7.57 9.18
CA LEU A 767 -1.33 -7.20 7.82
C LEU A 767 -0.31 -6.22 7.22
N LYS A 768 0.18 -5.27 8.02
CA LYS A 768 1.25 -4.36 7.61
C LYS A 768 2.53 -5.07 7.25
N LYS A 769 2.97 -5.98 8.10
CA LYS A 769 4.18 -6.74 7.84
C LYS A 769 4.04 -7.63 6.60
N GLU A 770 2.85 -8.20 6.38
CA GLU A 770 2.56 -9.02 5.21
C GLU A 770 2.54 -8.18 3.92
N VAL A 771 2.00 -6.96 3.97
CA VAL A 771 2.07 -5.99 2.86
C VAL A 771 3.52 -5.56 2.61
N GLU A 772 4.28 -5.22 3.66
CA GLU A 772 5.70 -4.87 3.56
C GLU A 772 6.52 -6.01 2.92
N ASP A 773 6.30 -7.25 3.37
CA ASP A 773 6.98 -8.43 2.83
C ASP A 773 6.58 -8.69 1.36
N ALA A 774 5.30 -8.60 1.01
CA ALA A 774 4.83 -8.80 -0.37
C ALA A 774 5.37 -7.73 -1.35
N LEU A 775 5.54 -6.48 -0.89
CA LEU A 775 6.11 -5.40 -1.69
C LEU A 775 7.64 -5.49 -1.83
N ALA A 776 8.32 -5.94 -0.76
CA ALA A 776 9.78 -6.01 -0.72
C ALA A 776 10.34 -7.28 -1.39
N PHE A 777 9.60 -8.39 -1.37
CA PHE A 777 10.06 -9.70 -1.86
C PHE A 777 9.08 -10.26 -2.90
N PRO A 778 9.23 -9.89 -4.19
CA PRO A 778 8.42 -10.44 -5.26
C PRO A 778 8.55 -11.98 -5.34
N SER A 779 7.48 -12.65 -5.76
CA SER A 779 7.41 -14.13 -5.86
C SER A 779 8.59 -14.74 -6.62
N TYR A 780 9.05 -14.12 -7.71
CA TYR A 780 10.17 -14.60 -8.53
C TYR A 780 11.56 -14.46 -7.88
N ALA A 781 11.68 -13.66 -6.82
CA ALA A 781 12.94 -13.38 -6.12
C ALA A 781 13.00 -14.00 -4.72
N SER A 782 11.95 -14.71 -4.30
CA SER A 782 11.86 -15.31 -2.98
C SER A 782 12.45 -16.71 -2.96
N LEU A 783 13.42 -16.96 -2.07
CA LEU A 783 13.95 -18.30 -1.81
C LEU A 783 13.05 -18.99 -0.77
N GLU A 784 12.47 -20.13 -1.13
CA GLU A 784 11.48 -20.88 -0.31
C GLU A 784 11.88 -20.99 1.17
N ARG A 785 13.07 -21.53 1.47
CA ARG A 785 13.54 -21.69 2.87
C ARG A 785 13.75 -20.37 3.60
N SER A 786 14.15 -19.30 2.89
CA SER A 786 14.26 -17.97 3.50
C SER A 786 12.89 -17.36 3.78
N ASP A 787 11.92 -17.62 2.91
CA ASP A 787 10.54 -17.20 3.07
C ASP A 787 9.86 -17.91 4.26
N HIS A 788 9.99 -19.25 4.34
CA HIS A 788 9.48 -20.03 5.48
C HIS A 788 10.08 -19.52 6.80
N ARG A 789 11.40 -19.31 6.85
CA ARG A 789 12.08 -18.78 8.04
C ARG A 789 11.53 -17.42 8.46
N ARG A 790 11.32 -16.52 7.49
CA ARG A 790 10.79 -15.18 7.77
C ARG A 790 9.37 -15.28 8.32
N LYS A 791 8.51 -16.10 7.73
CA LYS A 791 7.13 -16.33 8.18
C LYS A 791 7.09 -16.92 9.60
N LEU A 792 7.95 -17.89 9.89
CA LEU A 792 8.13 -18.46 11.24
C LEU A 792 8.58 -17.40 12.26
N LEU A 793 9.60 -16.60 11.94
CA LEU A 793 10.12 -15.53 12.82
C LEU A 793 9.10 -14.40 13.04
N ASN A 794 8.26 -14.15 12.05
CA ASN A 794 7.22 -13.13 12.10
C ASN A 794 6.02 -13.57 12.94
N GLY A 795 5.93 -14.86 13.30
CA GLY A 795 4.75 -15.42 13.96
C GLY A 795 3.50 -15.35 13.07
N SER A 796 3.67 -15.32 11.74
CA SER A 796 2.55 -15.23 10.79
C SER A 796 1.85 -16.59 10.70
N VAL A 797 1.10 -16.91 11.74
CA VAL A 797 0.15 -18.01 11.69
C VAL A 797 -1.18 -17.45 11.29
N VAL A 798 -2.00 -18.30 10.66
CA VAL A 798 -3.44 -18.12 10.50
C VAL A 798 -3.96 -17.18 11.57
N GLU A 799 -4.34 -15.96 11.19
CA GLU A 799 -5.23 -15.19 12.03
C GLU A 799 -6.49 -16.02 12.11
N ASN A 800 -6.57 -16.83 13.17
CA ASN A 800 -7.73 -17.63 13.46
C ASN A 800 -8.93 -16.74 13.75
N THR A 801 -8.71 -15.43 13.95
CA THR A 801 -9.69 -14.43 14.35
C THR A 801 -9.79 -13.33 13.29
N ARG A 802 -10.93 -13.24 12.61
CA ARG A 802 -11.25 -12.16 11.66
C ARG A 802 -12.48 -11.41 12.10
N VAL A 803 -12.52 -10.12 11.82
CA VAL A 803 -13.68 -9.27 12.11
C VAL A 803 -14.36 -8.94 10.78
N THR A 804 -15.58 -9.43 10.61
CA THR A 804 -16.52 -8.95 9.60
C THR A 804 -17.53 -8.05 10.31
N LYS A 805 -18.78 -8.50 10.48
CA LYS A 805 -19.75 -7.86 11.38
C LYS A 805 -19.45 -8.18 12.83
N THR A 806 -19.00 -9.40 13.08
CA THR A 806 -18.42 -9.78 14.35
C THR A 806 -17.10 -10.49 14.17
N LEU A 807 -16.38 -10.62 15.29
CA LEU A 807 -15.24 -11.50 15.34
C LEU A 807 -15.71 -12.96 15.19
N TYR A 808 -15.05 -13.71 14.33
CA TYR A 808 -15.20 -15.17 14.27
C TYR A 808 -13.86 -15.85 14.43
N ARG A 809 -13.90 -17.07 14.99
CA ARG A 809 -12.78 -17.99 15.12
C ARG A 809 -13.02 -19.30 14.42
N LEU A 810 -11.96 -19.86 13.83
CA LEU A 810 -11.98 -21.23 13.34
C LEU A 810 -11.58 -22.15 14.51
N HIS A 811 -12.56 -22.84 15.12
CA HIS A 811 -12.37 -23.63 16.35
C HIS A 811 -11.41 -24.79 16.17
N ASN A 812 -11.39 -25.39 14.98
CA ASN A 812 -10.51 -26.52 14.67
C ASN A 812 -9.07 -26.09 14.42
N ILE A 813 -8.77 -24.79 14.26
CA ILE A 813 -7.42 -24.31 13.97
C ILE A 813 -6.71 -23.95 15.28
N CYS A 814 -5.80 -24.82 15.73
CA CYS A 814 -4.83 -24.50 16.76
C CYS A 814 -3.56 -23.95 16.10
N SER A 815 -3.42 -22.62 16.06
CA SER A 815 -2.25 -21.95 15.45
C SER A 815 -0.92 -22.39 16.10
N SER A 816 -0.94 -22.74 17.39
CA SER A 816 0.25 -23.23 18.09
C SER A 816 0.68 -24.61 17.63
N ASP A 817 -0.25 -25.50 17.27
CA ASP A 817 0.08 -26.87 16.84
C ASP A 817 0.73 -26.84 15.44
N ILE A 818 0.20 -26.04 14.52
CA ILE A 818 0.76 -25.84 13.17
C ILE A 818 2.14 -25.19 13.24
N LEU A 819 2.31 -24.16 14.07
CA LEU A 819 3.61 -23.53 14.29
C LEU A 819 4.64 -24.50 14.84
N LYS A 820 4.25 -25.27 15.86
CA LYS A 820 5.16 -26.21 16.51
C LYS A 820 5.66 -27.23 15.49
N LEU A 821 4.75 -27.81 14.70
CA LEU A 821 5.09 -28.72 13.61
C LEU A 821 6.05 -28.06 12.61
N ALA A 822 5.80 -26.81 12.20
CA ALA A 822 6.63 -26.11 11.23
C ALA A 822 8.02 -25.73 11.77
N VAL A 823 8.12 -25.32 13.04
CA VAL A 823 9.41 -25.04 13.70
C VAL A 823 10.23 -26.31 13.79
N ASP A 824 9.60 -27.42 14.19
CA ASP A 824 10.27 -28.69 14.35
C ASP A 824 10.75 -29.26 13.00
N ASP A 825 9.91 -29.24 11.95
CA ASP A 825 10.32 -29.65 10.59
C ASP A 825 11.46 -28.78 10.05
N PHE A 826 11.38 -27.45 10.26
CA PHE A 826 12.41 -26.53 9.81
C PHE A 826 13.76 -26.81 10.49
N ASN A 827 13.75 -27.02 11.82
CA ASN A 827 14.94 -27.35 12.60
C ASN A 827 15.53 -28.70 12.19
N PHE A 828 14.68 -29.71 11.96
CA PHE A 828 15.10 -31.01 11.48
C PHE A 828 15.80 -30.91 10.11
N CYS A 829 15.18 -30.25 9.13
CA CYS A 829 15.79 -30.03 7.82
C CYS A 829 17.10 -29.24 7.91
N GLN A 830 17.17 -28.23 8.78
CA GLN A 830 18.37 -27.44 8.99
C GLN A 830 19.53 -28.29 9.57
N SER A 831 19.22 -29.26 10.43
CA SER A 831 20.23 -30.17 10.98
C SER A 831 20.89 -31.02 9.88
N ILE A 832 20.10 -31.53 8.92
CA ILE A 832 20.60 -32.28 7.77
C ILE A 832 21.49 -31.39 6.90
N HIS A 833 21.04 -30.17 6.57
CA HIS A 833 21.83 -29.25 5.75
C HIS A 833 23.17 -28.87 6.40
N ARG A 834 23.24 -28.78 7.75
CA ARG A 834 24.53 -28.55 8.44
C ARG A 834 25.47 -29.74 8.26
N GLU A 835 24.96 -30.96 8.39
CA GLU A 835 25.76 -32.17 8.19
C GLU A 835 26.26 -32.27 6.73
N GLU A 836 25.41 -31.95 5.77
CA GLU A 836 25.79 -31.90 4.34
C GLU A 836 26.86 -30.83 4.07
N MET A 837 26.74 -29.66 4.69
CA MET A 837 27.74 -28.59 4.59
C MET A 837 29.10 -29.03 5.16
N GLU A 838 29.12 -29.67 6.33
CA GLU A 838 30.35 -30.23 6.91
C GLU A 838 30.98 -31.33 6.03
N ARG A 839 30.19 -32.09 5.27
CA ARG A 839 30.68 -33.06 4.30
C ARG A 839 31.24 -32.37 3.05
N LEU A 840 30.61 -31.29 2.58
CA LEU A 840 31.08 -30.49 1.45
C LEU A 840 32.39 -29.77 1.76
N ASP A 841 32.53 -29.18 2.94
CA ASP A 841 33.76 -28.51 3.39
C ASP A 841 34.95 -29.49 3.47
N ARG A 842 34.68 -30.77 3.75
CA ARG A 842 35.68 -31.84 3.71
C ARG A 842 36.07 -32.27 2.29
N CYS A 843 35.22 -32.01 1.31
CA CYS A 843 35.41 -32.40 -0.09
C CYS A 843 36.00 -31.29 -0.97
N THR A 844 36.04 -30.04 -0.49
CA THR A 844 36.70 -28.93 -1.20
C THR A 844 38.21 -28.95 -0.94
N PRO A 845 39.06 -29.21 -1.97
CA PRO A 845 40.50 -29.07 -1.82
C PRO A 845 40.84 -27.60 -1.59
N SER A 846 41.68 -27.33 -0.59
CA SER A 846 42.21 -26.01 -0.23
C SER A 846 42.94 -25.32 -1.38
#